data_AF-A0AAE3GB31-F1
#
_entry.id   AF-A0AAE3GB31-F1
#
_cell.length_a   1.000
_cell.length_b   1.000
_cell.length_c   1.000
_cell.angle_alpha   90.00
_cell.angle_beta   90.00
_cell.angle_gamma   90.00
#
_symmetry.space_group_name_H-M   'P 1'
#
loop_
_entity.id
_entity.type
_entity.pdbx_description
1 polymer ?
#
loop_
_entity_poly.entity_id
_entity_poly.type
_entity_poly.pdbx_seq_one_letter_code
_entity_poly.pdbx_strand_id
1 'polypeptide(L)'
;MRRFEYVAERSEKFWEIDLAGRSVTVRYGRMGTSGQTQTKELASPSAAQAHHDKLVADKVRKGYQEVAAPNGALPAAARPSAQEDASLPAAAAATEPSAEPVDLAEQLASEDVLDIPPAWRRTLHPRRGGVPGPRVVLDQRAAETLWQHLDVEREQLAPNTLRGVIQRILDSPDTDPELAAQGRAYLDHATLPPRDHESMTPLGAAAVARAFAHSLNWHEDDRLGGLTDAWLTTHGVVFTARAVVELVGLVTAGDDASAVHLRPWAPGDNEHVVLRGAVRTAIYRLRAFLAQAGDDDYHAVTEALADYRGGCPLQRIVVSFLLPTRTDWVSQDCATAASTGDATGVDLLLCSLTSVEQLDQVADLFNTWLLWRYPAPLPTLVEGVGAGAAATLARWLDKPNHAADISKRLLATLAALPSDEALDHLLNRVDQKYVQPVVLDALRRYPARGLRLLAAKAAANSSAARTAAALLRSHVLARPTLVTALLPALPAALRERIEAITESSGVAEAPAESLPSVLVSPPWLSRPKAVQPTVITGLVAPETTEIAWQPGEQEEWANQQTWFDRWTIRADRDWADLAAEFTTGKIRNAVAFMVKGPEEVVRPLLRDWRPRDTYSSDGWLRRLIGRYGLDALGPAMHVARHDPRQGATVLLMPFASTEIALLMADWFTRLKSVRQAALAWFHRHPEVAARGLVPTAVGSPGKQRRAAESALRAIASGGHATEVLRAAAHYGEQAVEVVRSILDTDPLQVLPPRIPALPAWLEPGTLPQILLADRAQALPRTAIQHLCTMLAMSTPDDVYAGVDIVRDACDRESLAEFGWALFQSWQSAGMPAKDGWVLTALGWLGDDETVRLLTPLIRAWPGVGGHARAVAGLDVLASIGTDVALMHLHGIAQKVKFRALRERAQDKVNQIAEELGLTAEQLADRLVPDLGLNPDGSLTLDYGPRRFVVGFDEQLKPYVTDENGTRRKDLPKPGARDDQDLAPAAHKRFAALKKDARAVVADQLRRLERAMVTQRRWPAAEFRALFVDHPLIWHLVRRLVWASYDEAGHLVRAFRVAEDRTLADVNDDSVELGEDTVGIAHPLHLGADLDAWSEVFADYEILQPFPQLGRDTHHLTDEERATHTITRFAGRTVPTVKVIGLERRGWVRGAPQDAGVQCWTYLPIAAGRTVTISLDPGIIPGEPAYWPEQKLTDIWLSTATHGDWRPPAANGEVTLGTLDPVVVSELLRDLTDLTR
;
A
#
# COMPACT_ATOMS: atom_id res chain seq x y z
N MET A 1 21.10 -32.35 -31.92
CA MET A 1 21.48 -31.45 -30.82
C MET A 1 22.98 -31.51 -30.53
N ARG A 2 23.70 -30.39 -30.69
CA ARG A 2 25.13 -30.24 -30.35
C ARG A 2 25.27 -29.71 -28.93
N ARG A 3 26.19 -30.23 -28.12
CA ARG A 3 26.42 -29.81 -26.73
C ARG A 3 27.82 -29.24 -26.55
N PHE A 4 27.89 -28.13 -25.84
CA PHE A 4 29.12 -27.41 -25.53
C PHE A 4 29.20 -27.14 -24.03
N GLU A 5 30.36 -27.38 -23.43
CA GLU A 5 30.59 -27.22 -21.99
C GLU A 5 31.69 -26.20 -21.73
N TYR A 6 31.56 -25.50 -20.61
CA TYR A 6 32.53 -24.52 -20.12
C TYR A 6 32.81 -24.79 -18.65
N VAL A 7 34.05 -25.17 -18.35
CA VAL A 7 34.51 -25.52 -17.00
C VAL A 7 35.62 -24.54 -16.59
N ALA A 8 35.36 -23.79 -15.52
CA ALA A 8 36.33 -22.92 -14.84
C ALA A 8 36.17 -23.07 -13.32
N GLU A 9 37.19 -22.70 -12.52
CA GLU A 9 37.33 -23.00 -11.07
C GLU A 9 36.13 -22.62 -10.17
N ARG A 10 35.20 -21.75 -10.62
CA ARG A 10 33.95 -21.41 -9.90
C ARG A 10 32.67 -21.55 -10.74
N SER A 11 32.73 -22.07 -11.96
CA SER A 11 31.57 -22.14 -12.87
C SER A 11 31.66 -23.27 -13.89
N GLU A 12 30.72 -24.21 -13.79
CA GLU A 12 30.52 -25.33 -14.71
C GLU A 12 29.19 -25.16 -15.46
N LYS A 13 29.24 -24.90 -16.77
CA LYS A 13 28.05 -24.57 -17.57
C LYS A 13 27.96 -25.43 -18.83
N PHE A 14 26.75 -25.75 -19.24
CA PHE A 14 26.47 -26.35 -20.54
C PHE A 14 25.63 -25.42 -21.41
N TRP A 15 25.80 -25.55 -22.72
CA TRP A 15 25.07 -24.84 -23.76
C TRP A 15 24.87 -25.80 -24.93
N GLU A 16 23.64 -25.98 -25.36
CA GLU A 16 23.24 -26.89 -26.41
C GLU A 16 22.43 -26.15 -27.45
N ILE A 17 22.56 -26.58 -28.69
CA ILE A 17 21.81 -25.99 -29.81
C ILE A 17 21.31 -27.08 -30.74
N ASP A 18 20.10 -26.88 -31.23
CA ASP A 18 19.41 -27.73 -32.19
C ASP A 18 18.78 -26.87 -33.27
N LEU A 19 18.76 -27.39 -34.50
CA LEU A 19 18.20 -26.72 -35.67
C LEU A 19 17.17 -27.64 -36.31
N ALA A 20 15.91 -27.20 -36.35
CA ALA A 20 14.81 -27.93 -36.95
C ALA A 20 14.03 -27.01 -37.91
N GLY A 21 14.26 -27.18 -39.22
CA GLY A 21 13.60 -26.40 -40.26
C GLY A 21 13.90 -24.90 -40.15
N ARG A 22 12.89 -24.10 -39.80
CA ARG A 22 12.98 -22.64 -39.60
C ARG A 22 13.28 -22.25 -38.15
N SER A 23 13.40 -23.22 -37.25
CA SER A 23 13.55 -22.99 -35.82
C SER A 23 14.94 -23.35 -35.32
N VAL A 24 15.53 -22.47 -34.51
CA VAL A 24 16.77 -22.72 -33.77
C VAL A 24 16.42 -22.78 -32.29
N THR A 25 16.69 -23.90 -31.64
CA THR A 25 16.44 -24.10 -30.21
C THR A 25 17.76 -24.19 -29.47
N VAL A 26 17.92 -23.39 -28.41
CA VAL A 26 19.12 -23.32 -27.59
C VAL A 26 18.76 -23.66 -26.15
N ARG A 27 19.48 -24.59 -25.52
CA ARG A 27 19.33 -24.94 -24.09
C ARG A 27 20.62 -24.62 -23.34
N TYR A 28 20.56 -23.93 -22.20
CA TYR A 28 21.78 -23.58 -21.45
C TYR A 28 21.56 -23.50 -19.95
N GLY A 29 22.59 -23.84 -19.16
CA GLY A 29 22.48 -23.86 -17.71
C GLY A 29 23.78 -24.23 -17.02
N ARG A 30 23.73 -24.39 -15.69
CA ARG A 30 24.84 -24.97 -14.92
C ARG A 30 24.81 -26.50 -15.11
N MET A 31 25.96 -27.15 -15.21
CA MET A 31 26.00 -28.62 -15.30
C MET A 31 25.30 -29.23 -14.07
N GLY A 32 24.48 -30.27 -14.28
CA GLY A 32 23.61 -30.86 -13.25
C GLY A 32 22.23 -30.23 -13.07
N THR A 33 21.86 -29.22 -13.88
CA THR A 33 20.50 -28.61 -13.84
C THR A 33 19.72 -28.87 -15.13
N SER A 34 18.39 -28.68 -15.10
CA SER A 34 17.53 -28.80 -16.30
C SER A 34 17.88 -27.80 -17.41
N GLY A 35 18.55 -26.68 -17.06
CA GLY A 35 18.85 -25.57 -17.96
C GLY A 35 17.60 -24.79 -18.39
N GLN A 36 17.81 -23.72 -19.16
CA GLN A 36 16.77 -22.92 -19.77
C GLN A 36 16.78 -23.12 -21.28
N THR A 37 15.62 -23.32 -21.88
CA THR A 37 15.45 -23.49 -23.34
C THR A 37 14.85 -22.23 -23.95
N GLN A 38 15.41 -21.78 -25.07
CA GLN A 38 14.87 -20.71 -25.90
C GLN A 38 14.79 -21.20 -27.35
N THR A 39 13.63 -21.08 -27.96
CA THR A 39 13.41 -21.38 -29.39
C THR A 39 13.15 -20.10 -30.14
N LYS A 40 13.84 -19.91 -31.26
CA LYS A 40 13.66 -18.78 -32.16
C LYS A 40 13.29 -19.28 -33.55
N GLU A 41 12.16 -18.80 -34.05
CA GLU A 41 11.70 -19.07 -35.41
C GLU A 41 12.17 -17.96 -36.36
N LEU A 42 12.65 -18.33 -37.55
CA LEU A 42 13.24 -17.41 -38.52
C LEU A 42 12.53 -17.45 -39.87
N ALA A 43 12.78 -16.45 -40.71
CA ALA A 43 12.08 -16.22 -41.97
C ALA A 43 12.25 -17.35 -43.02
N SER A 44 13.33 -18.14 -42.93
CA SER A 44 13.59 -19.27 -43.82
C SER A 44 14.55 -20.29 -43.19
N PRO A 45 14.62 -21.54 -43.69
CA PRO A 45 15.58 -22.53 -43.20
C PRO A 45 17.04 -22.09 -43.38
N SER A 46 17.35 -21.38 -44.48
CA SER A 46 18.67 -20.77 -44.72
C SER A 46 19.03 -19.72 -43.67
N ALA A 47 18.08 -18.86 -43.29
CA ALA A 47 18.28 -17.88 -42.21
C ALA A 47 18.46 -18.56 -40.84
N ALA A 48 17.77 -19.68 -40.60
CA ALA A 48 17.92 -20.49 -39.41
C ALA A 48 19.30 -21.15 -39.32
N GLN A 49 19.81 -21.70 -40.43
CA GLN A 49 21.17 -22.24 -40.52
C GLN A 49 22.24 -21.17 -40.26
N ALA A 50 22.14 -19.99 -40.91
CA ALA A 50 23.09 -18.90 -40.70
C ALA A 50 23.08 -18.37 -39.25
N HIS A 51 21.89 -18.33 -38.62
CA HIS A 51 21.77 -17.95 -37.21
C HIS A 51 22.34 -19.02 -36.27
N HIS A 52 22.08 -20.30 -36.54
CA HIS A 52 22.64 -21.43 -35.81
C HIS A 52 24.18 -21.40 -35.83
N ASP A 53 24.79 -21.26 -37.00
CA ASP A 53 26.25 -21.31 -37.16
C ASP A 53 26.93 -20.10 -36.50
N LYS A 54 26.29 -18.93 -36.56
CA LYS A 54 26.75 -17.74 -35.84
C LYS A 54 26.76 -17.96 -34.32
N LEU A 55 25.71 -18.57 -33.76
CA LEU A 55 25.62 -18.83 -32.33
C LEU A 55 26.67 -19.84 -31.84
N VAL A 56 26.93 -20.88 -32.64
CA VAL A 56 28.02 -21.83 -32.36
C VAL A 56 29.37 -21.12 -32.36
N ALA A 57 29.66 -20.34 -33.39
CA ALA A 57 30.93 -19.59 -33.49
C ALA A 57 31.13 -18.59 -32.33
N ASP A 58 30.06 -17.91 -31.91
CA ASP A 58 30.10 -17.00 -30.75
C ASP A 58 30.36 -17.73 -29.42
N LYS A 59 29.93 -18.99 -29.29
CA LYS A 59 30.11 -19.78 -28.06
C LYS A 59 31.50 -20.41 -27.98
N VAL A 60 32.01 -20.95 -29.09
CA VAL A 60 33.38 -21.43 -29.18
C VAL A 60 34.38 -20.30 -28.88
N ARG A 61 34.14 -19.08 -29.40
CA ARG A 61 34.96 -17.89 -29.08
C ARG A 61 34.98 -17.53 -27.59
N LYS A 62 33.92 -17.87 -26.85
CA LYS A 62 33.78 -17.62 -25.41
C LYS A 62 34.41 -18.75 -24.55
N GLY A 63 35.14 -19.68 -25.17
CA GLY A 63 35.87 -20.75 -24.49
C GLY A 63 35.05 -22.02 -24.23
N TYR A 64 33.84 -22.14 -24.79
CA TYR A 64 33.06 -23.38 -24.69
C TYR A 64 33.63 -24.45 -25.63
N GLN A 65 33.78 -25.68 -25.13
CA GLN A 65 34.28 -26.82 -25.90
C GLN A 65 33.13 -27.77 -26.24
N GLU A 66 33.10 -28.26 -27.49
CA GLU A 66 32.08 -29.21 -27.92
C GLU A 66 32.35 -30.60 -27.34
N VAL A 67 31.34 -31.21 -26.75
CA VAL A 67 31.39 -32.55 -26.15
C VAL A 67 30.31 -33.43 -26.77
N ALA A 68 30.67 -34.68 -27.07
CA ALA A 68 29.73 -35.65 -27.62
C ALA A 68 28.65 -35.98 -26.56
N ALA A 69 27.38 -35.67 -26.87
CA ALA A 69 26.28 -35.96 -25.96
C ALA A 69 26.08 -37.49 -25.82
N PRO A 70 25.89 -38.04 -24.61
CA PRO A 70 25.47 -39.43 -24.46
C PRO A 70 24.05 -39.60 -25.00
N ASN A 71 23.85 -40.61 -25.86
CA ASN A 71 22.57 -40.98 -26.43
C ASN A 71 21.60 -41.43 -25.34
N GLY A 72 20.56 -40.63 -25.10
CA GLY A 72 19.44 -40.96 -24.23
C GLY A 72 18.41 -39.85 -24.31
N ALA A 73 17.37 -40.04 -25.13
CA ALA A 73 16.31 -39.07 -25.34
C ALA A 73 15.67 -38.67 -24.00
N LEU A 74 15.60 -37.36 -23.73
CA LEU A 74 14.90 -36.81 -22.57
C LEU A 74 13.75 -35.89 -23.03
N PRO A 75 12.52 -36.11 -22.55
CA PRO A 75 11.35 -35.29 -22.83
C PRO A 75 11.36 -33.97 -22.05
N ALA A 76 10.70 -32.97 -22.62
CA ALA A 76 10.57 -31.62 -22.11
C ALA A 76 9.58 -31.55 -20.93
N ALA A 77 9.98 -30.94 -19.80
CA ALA A 77 9.06 -30.49 -18.76
C ALA A 77 9.58 -29.26 -18.01
N ALA A 78 8.71 -28.24 -18.01
CA ALA A 78 8.29 -27.32 -16.95
C ALA A 78 9.29 -26.62 -15.99
N ARG A 79 9.01 -25.33 -15.79
CA ARG A 79 9.63 -24.40 -14.82
C ARG A 79 9.01 -24.58 -13.41
N PRO A 80 9.77 -24.35 -12.32
CA PRO A 80 9.21 -24.13 -10.99
C PRO A 80 8.64 -22.71 -10.84
N SER A 81 7.52 -22.60 -10.14
CA SER A 81 6.80 -21.39 -9.76
C SER A 81 7.50 -20.63 -8.62
N ALA A 82 7.64 -19.32 -8.78
CA ALA A 82 7.86 -18.39 -7.67
C ALA A 82 6.51 -17.80 -7.27
N GLN A 83 6.21 -17.80 -5.97
CA GLN A 83 5.07 -17.10 -5.38
C GLN A 83 5.22 -15.60 -5.65
N GLU A 84 4.35 -15.05 -6.51
CA GLU A 84 4.08 -13.62 -6.63
C GLU A 84 2.75 -13.32 -5.95
N ASP A 85 2.75 -12.29 -5.09
CA ASP A 85 1.58 -11.69 -4.46
C ASP A 85 0.41 -11.53 -5.44
N ALA A 86 -0.77 -12.00 -5.03
CA ALA A 86 -2.03 -11.84 -5.73
C ALA A 86 -2.48 -10.35 -5.72
N SER A 87 -1.84 -9.54 -6.57
CA SER A 87 -2.35 -8.25 -7.00
C SER A 87 -2.96 -8.39 -8.40
N LEU A 88 -4.12 -7.76 -8.61
CA LEU A 88 -4.84 -7.71 -9.88
C LEU A 88 -3.88 -7.36 -11.03
N PRO A 89 -3.86 -8.09 -12.16
CA PRO A 89 -3.29 -7.53 -13.37
C PRO A 89 -4.14 -6.30 -13.73
N ALA A 90 -3.47 -5.16 -13.89
CA ALA A 90 -4.04 -4.00 -14.55
C ALA A 90 -4.73 -4.45 -15.85
N ALA A 91 -5.87 -3.81 -16.15
CA ALA A 91 -6.57 -3.94 -17.42
C ALA A 91 -5.58 -4.17 -18.57
N ALA A 92 -5.85 -5.21 -19.36
CA ALA A 92 -5.04 -5.73 -20.44
C ALA A 92 -4.10 -4.66 -21.02
N ALA A 93 -2.80 -4.91 -20.98
CA ALA A 93 -1.83 -4.12 -21.73
C ALA A 93 -2.35 -4.02 -23.17
N ALA A 94 -2.77 -2.82 -23.55
CA ALA A 94 -3.15 -2.50 -24.90
C ALA A 94 -1.96 -2.84 -25.78
N THR A 95 -2.11 -3.86 -26.62
CA THR A 95 -1.38 -3.90 -27.87
C THR A 95 -1.67 -2.56 -28.54
N GLU A 96 -0.63 -1.79 -28.86
CA GLU A 96 -0.77 -0.57 -29.65
C GLU A 96 -1.66 -0.89 -30.85
N PRO A 97 -2.76 -0.17 -31.10
CA PRO A 97 -3.40 -0.26 -32.39
C PRO A 97 -2.37 0.29 -33.38
N SER A 98 -1.91 -0.60 -34.26
CA SER A 98 -1.42 -0.24 -35.58
C SER A 98 -2.34 0.87 -36.11
N ALA A 99 -1.76 2.00 -36.51
CA ALA A 99 -2.47 3.12 -37.13
C ALA A 99 -2.91 2.77 -38.56
N GLU A 100 -3.57 1.61 -38.72
CA GLU A 100 -4.34 1.28 -39.91
C GLU A 100 -5.79 1.69 -39.67
N PRO A 101 -6.46 2.30 -40.67
CA PRO A 101 -7.86 2.65 -40.55
C PRO A 101 -8.70 1.38 -40.41
N VAL A 102 -9.17 1.11 -39.19
CA VAL A 102 -10.12 0.04 -38.92
C VAL A 102 -11.40 0.33 -39.72
N ASP A 103 -11.87 -0.65 -40.48
CA ASP A 103 -13.13 -0.54 -41.22
C ASP A 103 -14.29 -0.40 -40.21
N LEU A 104 -14.99 0.74 -40.29
CA LEU A 104 -16.12 1.05 -39.41
C LEU A 104 -17.22 -0.03 -39.49
N ALA A 105 -17.38 -0.69 -40.66
CA ALA A 105 -18.35 -1.77 -40.83
C ALA A 105 -17.96 -3.03 -40.05
N GLU A 106 -16.67 -3.39 -40.04
CA GLU A 106 -16.14 -4.53 -39.29
C GLU A 106 -16.19 -4.26 -37.77
N GLN A 107 -15.90 -3.02 -37.36
CA GLN A 107 -16.01 -2.60 -35.96
C GLN A 107 -17.44 -2.69 -35.45
N LEU A 108 -18.43 -2.25 -36.24
CA LEU A 108 -19.85 -2.34 -35.87
C LEU A 108 -20.35 -3.80 -35.81
N ALA A 109 -19.89 -4.67 -36.71
CA ALA A 109 -20.25 -6.09 -36.72
C ALA A 109 -19.69 -6.87 -35.52
N SER A 110 -18.58 -6.40 -34.93
CA SER A 110 -17.93 -7.06 -33.78
C SER A 110 -18.60 -6.77 -32.43
N GLU A 111 -19.50 -5.78 -32.32
CA GLU A 111 -20.08 -5.36 -31.04
C GLU A 111 -21.04 -6.38 -30.39
N ASP A 112 -21.50 -7.38 -31.14
CA ASP A 112 -22.40 -8.45 -30.67
C ASP A 112 -21.68 -9.79 -30.41
N VAL A 113 -20.35 -9.84 -30.58
CA VAL A 113 -19.54 -11.03 -30.34
C VAL A 113 -18.91 -10.99 -28.94
N LEU A 114 -19.09 -12.06 -28.15
CA LEU A 114 -18.45 -12.20 -26.86
C LEU A 114 -16.97 -12.56 -27.04
N ASP A 115 -16.08 -11.60 -26.82
CA ASP A 115 -14.64 -11.84 -26.76
C ASP A 115 -14.17 -12.12 -25.33
N ILE A 116 -13.81 -13.38 -25.05
CA ILE A 116 -13.27 -13.77 -23.73
C ILE A 116 -11.78 -13.39 -23.65
N PRO A 117 -11.41 -12.47 -22.73
CA PRO A 117 -10.03 -11.99 -22.62
C PRO A 117 -9.03 -13.14 -22.37
N PRO A 118 -7.81 -13.09 -22.95
CA PRO A 118 -6.79 -14.13 -22.74
C PRO A 118 -6.46 -14.38 -21.26
N ALA A 119 -6.55 -13.36 -20.40
CA ALA A 119 -6.32 -13.50 -18.96
C ALA A 119 -7.38 -14.37 -18.28
N TRP A 120 -8.65 -14.31 -18.73
CA TRP A 120 -9.74 -15.12 -18.19
C TRP A 120 -9.62 -16.58 -18.60
N ARG A 121 -9.07 -16.84 -19.80
CA ARG A 121 -8.83 -18.22 -20.27
C ARG A 121 -7.89 -19.00 -19.35
N ARG A 122 -7.05 -18.33 -18.55
CA ARG A 122 -6.17 -18.99 -17.57
C ARG A 122 -6.91 -19.56 -16.36
N THR A 123 -8.03 -18.96 -16.01
CA THR A 123 -8.83 -19.33 -14.82
C THR A 123 -10.13 -20.04 -15.18
N LEU A 124 -10.53 -20.03 -16.45
CA LEU A 124 -11.74 -20.69 -16.94
C LEU A 124 -11.60 -22.22 -16.84
N HIS A 125 -12.67 -22.90 -16.42
CA HIS A 125 -12.75 -24.36 -16.49
C HIS A 125 -13.25 -24.78 -17.89
N PRO A 126 -12.40 -25.41 -18.73
CA PRO A 126 -12.75 -25.69 -20.11
C PRO A 126 -13.90 -26.68 -20.21
N ARG A 127 -14.72 -26.57 -21.27
CA ARG A 127 -15.74 -27.55 -21.64
C ARG A 127 -15.42 -28.15 -23.01
N ARG A 128 -15.87 -29.38 -23.24
CA ARG A 128 -15.71 -30.04 -24.54
C ARG A 128 -16.48 -29.25 -25.62
N GLY A 129 -15.79 -28.84 -26.67
CA GLY A 129 -16.35 -28.01 -27.76
C GLY A 129 -16.55 -26.52 -27.44
N GLY A 130 -16.11 -26.04 -26.26
CA GLY A 130 -16.19 -24.62 -25.87
C GLY A 130 -14.89 -23.85 -26.10
N VAL A 131 -14.75 -22.71 -25.41
CA VAL A 131 -13.53 -21.88 -25.50
C VAL A 131 -12.32 -22.65 -24.95
N PRO A 132 -11.18 -22.73 -25.68
CA PRO A 132 -10.00 -23.44 -25.21
C PRO A 132 -9.45 -22.86 -23.90
N GLY A 133 -9.33 -23.71 -22.88
CA GLY A 133 -8.70 -23.40 -21.60
C GLY A 133 -7.17 -23.64 -21.60
N PRO A 134 -6.52 -23.62 -20.42
CA PRO A 134 -5.10 -23.92 -20.30
C PRO A 134 -4.81 -25.36 -20.75
N ARG A 135 -3.79 -25.54 -21.57
CA ARG A 135 -3.35 -26.90 -21.97
C ARG A 135 -2.86 -27.65 -20.73
N VAL A 136 -3.40 -28.85 -20.51
CA VAL A 136 -2.95 -29.74 -19.43
C VAL A 136 -1.83 -30.60 -19.98
N VAL A 137 -0.67 -30.55 -19.34
CA VAL A 137 0.45 -31.46 -19.59
C VAL A 137 0.63 -32.28 -18.31
N LEU A 138 0.62 -33.61 -18.44
CA LEU A 138 0.85 -34.51 -17.30
C LEU A 138 2.30 -34.35 -16.82
N ASP A 139 2.50 -34.07 -15.54
CA ASP A 139 3.82 -33.96 -14.94
C ASP A 139 4.27 -35.33 -14.41
N GLN A 140 4.87 -36.12 -15.30
CA GLN A 140 5.37 -37.46 -14.97
C GLN A 140 6.45 -37.42 -13.87
N ARG A 141 7.25 -36.34 -13.79
CA ARG A 141 8.31 -36.23 -12.77
C ARG A 141 7.73 -35.91 -11.39
N ALA A 142 6.68 -35.10 -11.32
CA ALA A 142 5.97 -34.86 -10.07
C ALA A 142 5.34 -36.14 -9.52
N ALA A 143 4.74 -36.96 -10.41
CA ALA A 143 4.24 -38.28 -10.06
C ALA A 143 5.36 -39.20 -9.53
N GLU A 144 6.48 -39.31 -10.24
CA GLU A 144 7.64 -40.11 -9.82
C GLU A 144 8.23 -39.64 -8.48
N THR A 145 8.34 -38.31 -8.28
CA THR A 145 8.92 -37.72 -7.06
C THR A 145 8.04 -37.94 -5.84
N LEU A 146 6.71 -37.89 -6.01
CA LEU A 146 5.74 -38.19 -4.95
C LEU A 146 5.83 -39.66 -4.54
N TRP A 147 5.86 -40.57 -5.52
CA TRP A 147 6.02 -42.00 -5.26
C TRP A 147 7.36 -42.33 -4.62
N GLN A 148 8.44 -41.66 -5.04
CA GLN A 148 9.76 -41.81 -4.42
C GLN A 148 9.76 -41.32 -2.96
N HIS A 149 9.09 -40.23 -2.61
CA HIS A 149 8.98 -39.81 -1.21
C HIS A 149 8.20 -40.82 -0.35
N LEU A 150 7.12 -41.41 -0.89
CA LEU A 150 6.35 -42.44 -0.19
C LEU A 150 7.09 -43.79 -0.09
N ASP A 151 8.02 -44.09 -1.02
CA ASP A 151 8.77 -45.35 -1.07
C ASP A 151 10.14 -45.27 -0.35
N VAL A 152 10.86 -44.14 -0.38
CA VAL A 152 12.12 -43.93 0.37
C VAL A 152 11.88 -43.94 1.88
N GLU A 153 10.71 -43.51 2.36
CA GLU A 153 10.33 -43.56 3.76
C GLU A 153 9.83 -44.96 4.21
N ARG A 154 9.74 -45.95 3.30
CA ARG A 154 9.30 -47.32 3.64
C ARG A 154 10.24 -48.00 4.65
N GLU A 155 11.53 -47.69 4.62
CA GLU A 155 12.55 -48.30 5.50
C GLU A 155 12.76 -47.52 6.81
N GLN A 156 12.28 -46.28 6.89
CA GLN A 156 12.41 -45.40 8.06
C GLN A 156 11.02 -45.05 8.59
N LEU A 157 10.39 -45.98 9.31
CA LEU A 157 9.10 -45.82 10.02
C LEU A 157 9.15 -44.80 11.20
N ALA A 158 9.87 -43.68 11.04
CA ALA A 158 9.96 -42.64 12.05
C ALA A 158 8.62 -41.87 12.15
N PRO A 159 8.08 -41.59 13.36
CA PRO A 159 6.75 -40.99 13.56
C PRO A 159 6.48 -39.63 12.89
N ASN A 160 7.56 -38.94 12.48
CA ASN A 160 7.54 -37.60 11.91
C ASN A 160 7.74 -37.59 10.38
N THR A 161 7.71 -38.77 9.72
CA THR A 161 7.75 -38.91 8.25
C THR A 161 6.35 -38.77 7.64
N LEU A 162 6.27 -38.44 6.35
CA LEU A 162 5.00 -38.26 5.65
C LEU A 162 4.19 -39.56 5.64
N ARG A 163 4.84 -40.68 5.28
CA ARG A 163 4.22 -42.01 5.33
C ARG A 163 3.76 -42.37 6.74
N GLY A 164 4.57 -42.06 7.76
CA GLY A 164 4.23 -42.29 9.16
C GLY A 164 3.00 -41.50 9.63
N VAL A 165 2.82 -40.27 9.14
CA VAL A 165 1.60 -39.46 9.42
C VAL A 165 0.37 -40.08 8.77
N ILE A 166 0.45 -40.47 7.49
CA ILE A 166 -0.67 -41.11 6.77
C ILE A 166 -1.06 -42.43 7.45
N GLN A 167 -0.07 -43.25 7.80
CA GLN A 167 -0.28 -44.52 8.49
C GLN A 167 -0.97 -44.31 9.85
N ARG A 168 -0.54 -43.32 10.64
CA ARG A 168 -1.18 -43.00 11.93
C ARG A 168 -2.65 -42.62 11.80
N ILE A 169 -3.01 -41.88 10.74
CA ILE A 169 -4.41 -41.52 10.49
C ILE A 169 -5.22 -42.78 10.12
N LEU A 170 -4.68 -43.65 9.27
CA LEU A 170 -5.33 -44.91 8.87
C LEU A 170 -5.46 -45.92 10.03
N ASP A 171 -4.51 -45.90 10.97
CA ASP A 171 -4.48 -46.79 12.13
C ASP A 171 -5.19 -46.21 13.36
N SER A 172 -5.74 -44.99 13.26
CA SER A 172 -6.58 -44.43 14.31
C SER A 172 -7.78 -45.36 14.56
N PRO A 173 -8.12 -45.67 15.82
CA PRO A 173 -9.27 -46.52 16.15
C PRO A 173 -10.61 -45.91 15.73
N ASP A 174 -10.64 -44.58 15.52
CA ASP A 174 -11.83 -43.84 15.08
C ASP A 174 -11.94 -43.73 13.55
N THR A 175 -10.95 -44.25 12.81
CA THR A 175 -11.02 -44.30 11.34
C THR A 175 -11.96 -45.42 10.90
N ASP A 176 -12.82 -45.13 9.92
CA ASP A 176 -13.72 -46.12 9.34
C ASP A 176 -12.96 -47.40 8.91
N PRO A 177 -13.38 -48.60 9.34
CA PRO A 177 -12.63 -49.83 9.11
C PRO A 177 -12.42 -50.18 7.63
N GLU A 178 -13.37 -49.84 6.76
CA GLU A 178 -13.26 -50.09 5.32
C GLU A 178 -12.26 -49.12 4.70
N LEU A 179 -12.32 -47.84 5.05
CA LEU A 179 -11.34 -46.84 4.60
C LEU A 179 -9.92 -47.17 5.08
N ALA A 180 -9.79 -47.63 6.32
CA ALA A 180 -8.52 -48.08 6.88
C ALA A 180 -7.94 -49.27 6.09
N ALA A 181 -8.78 -50.28 5.81
CA ALA A 181 -8.36 -51.48 5.09
C ALA A 181 -7.94 -51.17 3.64
N GLN A 182 -8.79 -50.45 2.90
CA GLN A 182 -8.51 -50.11 1.50
C GLN A 182 -7.37 -49.09 1.38
N GLY A 183 -7.27 -48.13 2.31
CA GLY A 183 -6.18 -47.16 2.36
C GLY A 183 -4.82 -47.81 2.63
N ARG A 184 -4.76 -48.79 3.55
CA ARG A 184 -3.53 -49.57 3.80
C ARG A 184 -3.12 -50.40 2.59
N ALA A 185 -4.07 -51.13 2.00
CA ALA A 185 -3.81 -51.90 0.78
C ALA A 185 -3.23 -50.99 -0.32
N TYR A 186 -3.84 -49.82 -0.53
CA TYR A 186 -3.30 -48.85 -1.49
C TYR A 186 -1.89 -48.38 -1.10
N LEU A 187 -1.67 -47.95 0.15
CA LEU A 187 -0.38 -47.43 0.61
C LEU A 187 0.77 -48.45 0.54
N ASP A 188 0.47 -49.74 0.70
CA ASP A 188 1.45 -50.83 0.65
C ASP A 188 1.78 -51.28 -0.78
N HIS A 189 0.84 -51.14 -1.71
CA HIS A 189 0.99 -51.58 -3.10
C HIS A 189 1.29 -50.44 -4.10
N ALA A 190 1.17 -49.18 -3.67
CA ALA A 190 1.41 -47.99 -4.49
C ALA A 190 2.92 -47.69 -4.66
N THR A 191 3.56 -48.49 -5.52
CA THR A 191 4.94 -48.30 -6.01
C THR A 191 4.95 -47.90 -7.48
N LEU A 192 6.12 -47.53 -8.02
CA LEU A 192 6.31 -47.31 -9.46
C LEU A 192 7.27 -48.37 -10.05
N PRO A 193 6.80 -49.33 -10.87
CA PRO A 193 5.39 -49.61 -11.22
C PRO A 193 4.58 -50.21 -10.06
N PRO A 194 3.24 -50.21 -10.12
CA PRO A 194 2.38 -50.78 -9.08
C PRO A 194 2.64 -52.28 -8.89
N ARG A 195 2.67 -52.74 -7.63
CA ARG A 195 2.92 -54.16 -7.32
C ARG A 195 1.73 -55.06 -7.57
N ASP A 196 0.52 -54.54 -7.34
CA ASP A 196 -0.73 -55.30 -7.46
C ASP A 196 -1.87 -54.34 -7.82
N HIS A 197 -2.28 -54.35 -9.09
CA HIS A 197 -3.38 -53.52 -9.59
C HIS A 197 -4.76 -53.93 -9.08
N GLU A 198 -4.96 -55.19 -8.67
CA GLU A 198 -6.27 -55.68 -8.21
C GLU A 198 -6.55 -55.23 -6.77
N SER A 199 -5.51 -55.11 -5.95
CA SER A 199 -5.59 -54.60 -4.58
C SER A 199 -5.76 -53.07 -4.46
N MET A 200 -5.52 -52.33 -5.55
CA MET A 200 -5.54 -50.87 -5.57
C MET A 200 -6.91 -50.35 -6.04
N THR A 201 -7.78 -50.04 -5.09
CA THR A 201 -9.12 -49.51 -5.39
C THR A 201 -9.13 -47.97 -5.49
N PRO A 202 -10.07 -47.37 -6.24
CA PRO A 202 -10.25 -45.91 -6.24
C PRO A 202 -10.54 -45.33 -4.84
N LEU A 203 -11.27 -46.07 -4.00
CA LEU A 203 -11.57 -45.67 -2.63
C LEU A 203 -10.33 -45.72 -1.72
N GLY A 204 -9.47 -46.73 -1.87
CA GLY A 204 -8.18 -46.80 -1.17
C GLY A 204 -7.24 -45.65 -1.57
N ALA A 205 -7.20 -45.32 -2.87
CA ALA A 205 -6.45 -44.18 -3.38
C ALA A 205 -6.96 -42.85 -2.78
N ALA A 206 -8.28 -42.69 -2.72
CA ALA A 206 -8.93 -41.54 -2.11
C ALA A 206 -8.65 -41.40 -0.60
N ALA A 207 -8.65 -42.51 0.16
CA ALA A 207 -8.35 -42.49 1.59
C ALA A 207 -6.91 -42.02 1.88
N VAL A 208 -5.93 -42.53 1.12
CA VAL A 208 -4.52 -42.09 1.22
C VAL A 208 -4.36 -40.63 0.81
N ALA A 209 -5.01 -40.21 -0.28
CA ALA A 209 -4.99 -38.82 -0.73
C ALA A 209 -5.58 -37.85 0.31
N ARG A 210 -6.65 -38.26 1.00
CA ARG A 210 -7.32 -37.47 2.03
C ARG A 210 -6.45 -37.33 3.28
N ALA A 211 -5.80 -38.40 3.74
CA ALA A 211 -4.83 -38.34 4.84
C ALA A 211 -3.60 -37.48 4.46
N PHE A 212 -3.09 -37.63 3.24
CA PHE A 212 -2.00 -36.81 2.72
C PHE A 212 -2.37 -35.32 2.72
N ALA A 213 -3.57 -34.98 2.23
CA ALA A 213 -4.06 -33.60 2.19
C ALA A 213 -4.07 -32.92 3.57
N HIS A 214 -4.28 -33.68 4.65
CA HIS A 214 -4.28 -33.16 6.03
C HIS A 214 -2.87 -32.79 6.51
N SER A 215 -1.85 -33.54 6.09
CA SER A 215 -0.45 -33.32 6.48
C SER A 215 0.24 -32.12 5.83
N LEU A 216 -0.39 -31.53 4.79
CA LEU A 216 0.17 -30.41 4.05
C LEU A 216 -0.08 -29.06 4.74
N ASN A 217 0.94 -28.20 4.71
CA ASN A 217 0.79 -26.79 5.03
C ASN A 217 0.07 -26.04 3.88
N TRP A 218 -0.49 -24.87 4.19
CA TRP A 218 -1.25 -24.06 3.24
C TRP A 218 -0.49 -23.65 1.95
N HIS A 219 0.84 -23.60 1.99
CA HIS A 219 1.67 -23.27 0.83
C HIS A 219 2.06 -24.50 -0.02
N GLU A 220 1.63 -25.69 0.38
CA GLU A 220 1.93 -26.96 -0.30
C GLU A 220 0.71 -27.52 -1.06
N ASP A 221 -0.37 -26.74 -1.19
CA ASP A 221 -1.66 -27.14 -1.79
C ASP A 221 -1.53 -27.70 -3.23
N ASP A 222 -0.52 -27.30 -4.00
CA ASP A 222 -0.29 -27.78 -5.38
C ASP A 222 0.18 -29.24 -5.44
N ARG A 223 0.65 -29.83 -4.34
CA ARG A 223 1.22 -31.20 -4.32
C ARG A 223 0.21 -32.28 -4.65
N LEU A 224 -1.08 -32.09 -4.34
CA LEU A 224 -2.13 -33.04 -4.74
C LEU A 224 -2.42 -33.03 -6.25
N GLY A 225 -2.10 -31.95 -6.97
CA GLY A 225 -2.18 -31.94 -8.43
C GLY A 225 -1.25 -32.97 -9.08
N GLY A 226 -0.09 -33.24 -8.47
CA GLY A 226 0.83 -34.29 -8.90
C GLY A 226 0.27 -35.71 -8.69
N LEU A 227 -0.62 -35.90 -7.71
CA LEU A 227 -1.26 -37.19 -7.45
C LEU A 227 -2.31 -37.54 -8.52
N THR A 228 -3.07 -36.57 -9.00
CA THR A 228 -4.00 -36.79 -10.13
C THR A 228 -3.27 -37.17 -11.41
N ASP A 229 -2.14 -36.51 -11.72
CA ASP A 229 -1.30 -36.88 -12.85
C ASP A 229 -0.69 -38.27 -12.70
N ALA A 230 -0.31 -38.62 -11.47
CA ALA A 230 0.16 -39.95 -11.15
C ALA A 230 -0.90 -41.00 -11.46
N TRP A 231 -2.14 -40.83 -10.97
CA TRP A 231 -3.24 -41.75 -11.25
C TRP A 231 -3.58 -41.84 -12.74
N LEU A 232 -3.58 -40.72 -13.45
CA LEU A 232 -3.80 -40.71 -14.91
C LEU A 232 -2.74 -41.52 -15.64
N THR A 233 -1.49 -41.44 -15.19
CA THR A 233 -0.36 -42.14 -15.81
C THR A 233 -0.32 -43.62 -15.44
N THR A 234 -0.65 -43.99 -14.20
CA THR A 234 -0.48 -45.36 -13.69
C THR A 234 -1.73 -46.23 -13.75
N HIS A 235 -2.93 -45.64 -13.66
CA HIS A 235 -4.19 -46.39 -13.57
C HIS A 235 -5.22 -45.99 -14.64
N GLY A 236 -4.97 -44.92 -15.40
CA GLY A 236 -5.84 -44.44 -16.46
C GLY A 236 -6.99 -43.54 -15.98
N VAL A 237 -7.75 -43.02 -16.95
CA VAL A 237 -8.73 -41.95 -16.74
C VAL A 237 -9.96 -42.39 -15.94
N VAL A 238 -10.46 -43.60 -16.18
CA VAL A 238 -11.65 -44.12 -15.47
C VAL A 238 -11.36 -44.32 -13.97
N PHE A 239 -10.22 -44.93 -13.64
CA PHE A 239 -9.78 -45.08 -12.26
C PHE A 239 -9.62 -43.72 -11.58
N THR A 240 -8.94 -42.79 -12.25
CA THR A 240 -8.70 -41.45 -11.73
C THR A 240 -10.00 -40.70 -11.46
N ALA A 241 -10.96 -40.79 -12.39
CA ALA A 241 -12.25 -40.14 -12.23
C ALA A 241 -13.01 -40.67 -11.01
N ARG A 242 -13.04 -42.00 -10.82
CA ARG A 242 -13.63 -42.61 -9.63
C ARG A 242 -12.90 -42.18 -8.36
N ALA A 243 -11.55 -42.22 -8.34
CA ALA A 243 -10.76 -41.84 -7.16
C ALA A 243 -10.96 -40.38 -6.74
N VAL A 244 -11.10 -39.45 -7.70
CA VAL A 244 -11.39 -38.05 -7.41
C VAL A 244 -12.80 -37.86 -6.83
N VAL A 245 -13.80 -38.59 -7.34
CA VAL A 245 -15.18 -38.53 -6.81
C VAL A 245 -15.25 -39.18 -5.42
N GLU A 246 -14.56 -40.31 -5.20
CA GLU A 246 -14.45 -40.93 -3.87
C GLU A 246 -13.77 -40.00 -2.88
N LEU A 247 -12.69 -39.32 -3.26
CA LEU A 247 -11.95 -38.39 -2.41
C LEU A 247 -12.86 -37.33 -1.79
N VAL A 248 -13.80 -36.81 -2.57
CA VAL A 248 -14.75 -35.78 -2.13
C VAL A 248 -15.82 -36.32 -1.17
N GLY A 249 -16.06 -37.64 -1.18
CA GLY A 249 -16.93 -38.33 -0.24
C GLY A 249 -16.28 -38.60 1.14
N LEU A 250 -15.02 -38.21 1.37
CA LEU A 250 -14.28 -38.50 2.62
C LEU A 250 -13.93 -37.23 3.40
N VAL A 251 -13.83 -37.34 4.74
CA VAL A 251 -13.51 -36.24 5.66
C VAL A 251 -12.46 -36.67 6.70
N THR A 252 -11.58 -35.74 7.09
CA THR A 252 -10.70 -35.90 8.26
C THR A 252 -11.25 -35.13 9.46
N ALA A 253 -11.29 -35.73 10.64
CA ALA A 253 -11.77 -35.09 11.88
C ALA A 253 -10.78 -35.24 13.06
N GLY A 254 -10.77 -34.27 13.99
CA GLY A 254 -9.93 -34.21 15.20
C GLY A 254 -9.24 -32.84 15.43
N ASP A 255 -9.07 -32.40 16.68
CA ASP A 255 -8.52 -31.08 17.07
C ASP A 255 -7.00 -31.06 17.35
N ASP A 256 -6.39 -32.23 17.61
CA ASP A 256 -4.95 -32.40 17.89
C ASP A 256 -4.26 -33.29 16.85
N ALA A 257 -2.99 -33.01 16.53
CA ALA A 257 -2.17 -33.76 15.57
C ALA A 257 -1.97 -35.27 15.91
N SER A 258 -2.38 -35.69 17.11
CA SER A 258 -2.36 -37.08 17.58
C SER A 258 -3.72 -37.78 17.55
N ALA A 259 -4.82 -37.10 17.20
CA ALA A 259 -6.20 -37.61 17.29
C ALA A 259 -6.98 -37.54 15.95
N VAL A 260 -6.28 -37.42 14.82
CA VAL A 260 -6.90 -37.27 13.50
C VAL A 260 -7.33 -38.63 12.93
N HIS A 261 -8.56 -38.73 12.42
CA HIS A 261 -9.12 -39.95 11.82
C HIS A 261 -9.90 -39.67 10.51
N LEU A 262 -10.15 -40.71 9.72
CA LEU A 262 -10.87 -40.66 8.44
C LEU A 262 -12.27 -41.28 8.54
N ARG A 263 -13.25 -40.63 7.93
CA ARG A 263 -14.62 -41.17 7.83
C ARG A 263 -15.32 -40.70 6.54
N PRO A 264 -16.43 -41.37 6.14
CA PRO A 264 -17.31 -40.85 5.11
C PRO A 264 -17.89 -39.48 5.48
N TRP A 265 -18.21 -38.71 4.45
CA TRP A 265 -18.91 -37.44 4.57
C TRP A 265 -20.33 -37.64 5.11
N ALA A 266 -20.76 -36.73 6.00
CA ALA A 266 -22.08 -36.70 6.57
C ALA A 266 -22.73 -35.30 6.42
N PRO A 267 -24.07 -35.22 6.36
CA PRO A 267 -24.77 -33.93 6.35
C PRO A 267 -24.37 -33.05 7.55
N GLY A 268 -23.98 -31.80 7.28
CA GLY A 268 -23.49 -30.86 8.29
C GLY A 268 -21.96 -30.73 8.35
N ASP A 269 -21.21 -31.57 7.62
CA ASP A 269 -19.77 -31.41 7.47
C ASP A 269 -19.42 -30.14 6.71
N ASN A 270 -18.45 -29.38 7.24
CA ASN A 270 -18.04 -28.10 6.68
C ASN A 270 -17.38 -28.28 5.30
N GLU A 271 -18.03 -27.78 4.25
CA GLU A 271 -17.55 -27.83 2.87
C GLU A 271 -16.12 -27.30 2.70
N HIS A 272 -15.69 -26.28 3.46
CA HIS A 272 -14.33 -25.76 3.39
C HIS A 272 -13.26 -26.77 3.85
N VAL A 273 -13.62 -27.71 4.73
CA VAL A 273 -12.76 -28.80 5.19
C VAL A 273 -12.73 -29.91 4.13
N VAL A 274 -13.87 -30.19 3.50
CA VAL A 274 -14.03 -31.23 2.48
C VAL A 274 -13.34 -30.84 1.16
N LEU A 275 -13.54 -29.60 0.71
CA LEU A 275 -12.97 -29.02 -0.51
C LEU A 275 -11.76 -28.11 -0.19
N ARG A 276 -10.83 -28.59 0.66
CA ARG A 276 -9.53 -27.95 0.91
C ARG A 276 -8.80 -27.69 -0.41
N GLY A 277 -7.94 -26.67 -0.47
CA GLY A 277 -7.32 -26.18 -1.72
C GLY A 277 -6.73 -27.30 -2.59
N ALA A 278 -6.01 -28.21 -1.96
CA ALA A 278 -5.41 -29.37 -2.61
C ALA A 278 -6.42 -30.35 -3.28
N VAL A 279 -7.61 -30.56 -2.68
CA VAL A 279 -8.69 -31.40 -3.26
C VAL A 279 -9.32 -30.73 -4.48
N ARG A 280 -9.52 -29.40 -4.41
CA ARG A 280 -10.01 -28.61 -5.55
C ARG A 280 -9.05 -28.67 -6.73
N THR A 281 -7.75 -28.62 -6.48
CA THR A 281 -6.73 -28.79 -7.53
C THR A 281 -6.90 -30.11 -8.29
N ALA A 282 -7.15 -31.22 -7.60
CA ALA A 282 -7.38 -32.52 -8.23
C ALA A 282 -8.64 -32.52 -9.14
N ILE A 283 -9.75 -31.98 -8.64
CA ILE A 283 -11.02 -31.86 -9.39
C ILE A 283 -10.84 -31.01 -10.65
N TYR A 284 -10.20 -29.83 -10.52
CA TYR A 284 -9.98 -28.90 -11.63
C TYR A 284 -9.05 -29.48 -12.69
N ARG A 285 -8.01 -30.19 -12.24
CA ARG A 285 -7.04 -30.83 -13.13
C ARG A 285 -7.69 -31.93 -13.96
N LEU A 286 -8.51 -32.78 -13.34
CA LEU A 286 -9.26 -33.81 -14.05
C LEU A 286 -10.27 -33.21 -15.03
N ARG A 287 -11.01 -32.16 -14.64
CA ARG A 287 -11.94 -31.46 -15.54
C ARG A 287 -11.23 -30.93 -16.79
N ALA A 288 -10.05 -30.32 -16.62
CA ALA A 288 -9.29 -29.79 -17.75
C ALA A 288 -8.73 -30.89 -18.67
N PHE A 289 -8.40 -32.07 -18.13
CA PHE A 289 -8.03 -33.25 -18.90
C PHE A 289 -9.23 -33.80 -19.71
N LEU A 290 -10.37 -34.02 -19.06
CA LEU A 290 -11.59 -34.56 -19.71
C LEU A 290 -12.10 -33.67 -20.84
N ALA A 291 -11.96 -32.35 -20.73
CA ALA A 291 -12.33 -31.42 -21.81
C ALA A 291 -11.53 -31.63 -23.12
N GLN A 292 -10.35 -32.27 -23.02
CA GLN A 292 -9.45 -32.58 -24.14
C GLN A 292 -9.36 -34.09 -24.44
N ALA A 293 -10.06 -34.92 -23.66
CA ALA A 293 -10.03 -36.38 -23.81
C ALA A 293 -10.71 -36.82 -25.12
N GLY A 294 -10.27 -37.96 -25.65
CA GLY A 294 -10.91 -38.61 -26.79
C GLY A 294 -12.32 -39.10 -26.46
N ASP A 295 -13.12 -39.33 -27.50
CA ASP A 295 -14.52 -39.72 -27.38
C ASP A 295 -14.72 -41.00 -26.55
N ASP A 296 -13.85 -42.00 -26.74
CA ASP A 296 -13.91 -43.28 -26.02
C ASP A 296 -13.64 -43.11 -24.51
N ASP A 297 -12.59 -42.36 -24.15
CA ASP A 297 -12.24 -42.07 -22.76
C ASP A 297 -13.34 -41.26 -22.06
N TYR A 298 -13.90 -40.26 -22.75
CA TYR A 298 -14.97 -39.44 -22.21
C TYR A 298 -16.26 -40.25 -21.99
N HIS A 299 -16.59 -41.14 -22.92
CA HIS A 299 -17.74 -42.04 -22.80
C HIS A 299 -17.56 -43.03 -21.65
N ALA A 300 -16.40 -43.69 -21.56
CA ALA A 300 -16.08 -44.63 -20.50
C ALA A 300 -16.15 -43.98 -19.10
N VAL A 301 -15.65 -42.75 -18.96
CA VAL A 301 -15.78 -41.98 -17.72
C VAL A 301 -17.24 -41.62 -17.43
N THR A 302 -18.02 -41.26 -18.46
CA THR A 302 -19.45 -40.95 -18.29
C THR A 302 -20.23 -42.15 -17.78
N GLU A 303 -20.00 -43.34 -18.34
CA GLU A 303 -20.62 -44.58 -17.85
C GLU A 303 -20.16 -44.89 -16.42
N ALA A 304 -18.85 -44.85 -16.18
CA ALA A 304 -18.27 -45.20 -14.88
C ALA A 304 -18.69 -44.25 -13.74
N LEU A 305 -18.98 -42.99 -14.04
CA LEU A 305 -19.44 -41.99 -13.06
C LEU A 305 -20.96 -41.97 -12.87
N ALA A 306 -21.73 -42.68 -13.70
CA ALA A 306 -23.19 -42.79 -13.53
C ALA A 306 -23.56 -43.44 -12.19
N ASP A 307 -22.74 -44.37 -11.68
CA ASP A 307 -22.92 -45.04 -10.39
C ASP A 307 -22.96 -44.03 -9.22
N TYR A 308 -22.22 -42.93 -9.32
CA TYR A 308 -22.14 -41.88 -8.29
C TYR A 308 -23.33 -40.92 -8.31
N ARG A 309 -24.25 -41.05 -9.26
CA ARG A 309 -25.50 -40.26 -9.27
C ARG A 309 -26.44 -40.61 -8.11
N GLY A 310 -26.27 -41.80 -7.51
CA GLY A 310 -26.91 -42.20 -6.25
C GLY A 310 -26.13 -41.85 -4.97
N GLY A 311 -24.93 -41.26 -5.10
CA GLY A 311 -24.04 -40.92 -3.99
C GLY A 311 -24.45 -39.65 -3.22
N CYS A 312 -23.55 -39.13 -2.39
CA CYS A 312 -23.83 -37.92 -1.60
C CYS A 312 -23.98 -36.68 -2.50
N PRO A 313 -24.64 -35.60 -2.03
CA PRO A 313 -24.89 -34.41 -2.84
C PRO A 313 -23.64 -33.83 -3.50
N LEU A 314 -22.52 -33.80 -2.77
CA LEU A 314 -21.27 -33.24 -3.28
C LEU A 314 -20.61 -34.14 -4.34
N GLN A 315 -20.71 -35.46 -4.24
CA GLN A 315 -20.25 -36.39 -5.29
C GLN A 315 -21.05 -36.19 -6.58
N ARG A 316 -22.38 -36.06 -6.48
CA ARG A 316 -23.25 -35.79 -7.64
C ARG A 316 -22.86 -34.49 -8.35
N ILE A 317 -22.64 -33.42 -7.60
CA ILE A 317 -22.23 -32.12 -8.12
C ILE A 317 -20.85 -32.20 -8.79
N VAL A 318 -19.88 -32.89 -8.19
CA VAL A 318 -18.56 -33.09 -8.79
C VAL A 318 -18.67 -33.88 -10.10
N VAL A 319 -19.53 -34.89 -10.18
CA VAL A 319 -19.79 -35.62 -11.44
C VAL A 319 -20.35 -34.68 -12.51
N SER A 320 -21.35 -33.85 -12.18
CA SER A 320 -21.89 -32.83 -13.10
C SER A 320 -20.82 -31.79 -13.51
N PHE A 321 -19.94 -31.43 -12.58
CA PHE A 321 -18.80 -30.57 -12.85
C PHE A 321 -17.71 -31.24 -13.68
N LEU A 322 -17.51 -32.55 -13.64
CA LEU A 322 -16.56 -33.22 -14.52
C LEU A 322 -17.14 -33.40 -15.93
N LEU A 323 -18.45 -33.56 -16.02
CA LEU A 323 -19.18 -33.91 -17.24
C LEU A 323 -20.29 -32.88 -17.58
N PRO A 324 -19.91 -31.63 -17.94
CA PRO A 324 -20.87 -30.53 -18.13
C PRO A 324 -21.78 -30.74 -19.34
N THR A 325 -21.42 -31.63 -20.26
CA THR A 325 -22.20 -31.93 -21.47
C THR A 325 -23.44 -32.78 -21.14
N ARG A 326 -23.50 -33.39 -19.95
CA ARG A 326 -24.70 -34.05 -19.41
C ARG A 326 -25.61 -33.01 -18.77
N THR A 327 -26.21 -32.17 -19.60
CA THR A 327 -27.08 -31.07 -19.15
C THR A 327 -28.30 -31.57 -18.39
N ASP A 328 -28.72 -32.82 -18.60
CA ASP A 328 -29.75 -33.50 -17.81
C ASP A 328 -29.32 -33.70 -16.35
N TRP A 329 -28.06 -34.08 -16.10
CA TRP A 329 -27.50 -34.20 -14.75
C TRP A 329 -27.31 -32.85 -14.08
N VAL A 330 -26.80 -31.86 -14.82
CA VAL A 330 -26.64 -30.48 -14.32
C VAL A 330 -28.00 -29.90 -13.93
N SER A 331 -29.02 -30.02 -14.78
CA SER A 331 -30.37 -29.53 -14.49
C SER A 331 -30.99 -30.22 -13.27
N GLN A 332 -30.79 -31.54 -13.12
CA GLN A 332 -31.26 -32.27 -11.95
C GLN A 332 -30.62 -31.76 -10.65
N ASP A 333 -29.32 -31.49 -10.67
CA ASP A 333 -28.60 -31.00 -9.49
C ASP A 333 -28.95 -29.54 -9.17
N CYS A 334 -29.12 -28.68 -10.18
CA CYS A 334 -29.64 -27.32 -9.98
C CYS A 334 -31.03 -27.33 -9.34
N ALA A 335 -31.96 -28.16 -9.83
CA ALA A 335 -33.29 -28.30 -9.25
C ALA A 335 -33.26 -28.88 -7.82
N THR A 336 -32.34 -29.82 -7.55
CA THR A 336 -32.14 -30.38 -6.20
C THR A 336 -31.62 -29.30 -5.24
N ALA A 337 -30.60 -28.54 -5.63
CA ALA A 337 -30.06 -27.44 -4.82
C ALA A 337 -31.14 -26.37 -4.55
N ALA A 338 -31.88 -25.95 -5.58
CA ALA A 338 -32.94 -24.96 -5.46
C ALA A 338 -34.07 -25.40 -4.51
N SER A 339 -34.50 -26.68 -4.59
CA SER A 339 -35.59 -27.20 -3.76
C SER A 339 -35.19 -27.46 -2.31
N THR A 340 -33.93 -27.79 -2.05
CA THR A 340 -33.41 -28.06 -0.69
C THR A 340 -32.88 -26.81 0.00
N GLY A 341 -32.52 -25.77 -0.77
CA GLY A 341 -31.77 -24.62 -0.26
C GLY A 341 -30.31 -24.93 0.09
N ASP A 342 -29.80 -26.08 -0.35
CA ASP A 342 -28.43 -26.51 -0.07
C ASP A 342 -27.43 -25.76 -0.96
N ALA A 343 -26.55 -24.99 -0.34
CA ALA A 343 -25.51 -24.20 -1.02
C ALA A 343 -24.23 -25.00 -1.32
N THR A 344 -24.14 -26.25 -0.86
CA THR A 344 -22.97 -27.12 -1.00
C THR A 344 -22.60 -27.28 -2.48
N GLY A 345 -21.36 -26.92 -2.85
CA GLY A 345 -20.83 -27.13 -4.21
C GLY A 345 -21.46 -26.25 -5.31
N VAL A 346 -22.28 -25.25 -4.97
CA VAL A 346 -22.94 -24.37 -5.96
C VAL A 346 -21.94 -23.63 -6.86
N ASP A 347 -20.73 -23.36 -6.38
CA ASP A 347 -19.67 -22.75 -7.19
C ASP A 347 -19.21 -23.65 -8.35
N LEU A 348 -19.21 -24.98 -8.15
CA LEU A 348 -18.94 -25.96 -9.21
C LEU A 348 -20.13 -26.09 -10.18
N LEU A 349 -21.37 -26.02 -9.68
CA LEU A 349 -22.56 -25.98 -10.54
C LEU A 349 -22.55 -24.75 -11.46
N LEU A 350 -22.21 -23.57 -10.93
CA LEU A 350 -22.07 -22.35 -11.75
C LEU A 350 -21.07 -22.52 -12.91
N CYS A 351 -20.01 -23.30 -12.71
CA CYS A 351 -19.03 -23.62 -13.75
C CYS A 351 -19.51 -24.64 -14.79
N SER A 352 -20.72 -25.17 -14.63
CA SER A 352 -21.29 -26.25 -15.46
C SER A 352 -22.54 -25.80 -16.22
N LEU A 353 -23.03 -24.57 -15.98
CA LEU A 353 -24.27 -24.09 -16.56
C LEU A 353 -24.16 -23.79 -18.06
N THR A 354 -25.27 -23.98 -18.75
CA THR A 354 -25.42 -23.71 -20.19
C THR A 354 -26.68 -22.90 -20.54
N SER A 355 -27.52 -22.57 -19.56
CA SER A 355 -28.75 -21.79 -19.79
C SER A 355 -29.07 -20.83 -18.64
N VAL A 356 -29.88 -19.81 -18.94
CA VAL A 356 -30.37 -18.83 -17.95
C VAL A 356 -31.30 -19.49 -16.94
N GLU A 357 -32.12 -20.46 -17.36
CA GLU A 357 -33.01 -21.21 -16.46
C GLU A 357 -32.25 -21.93 -15.34
N GLN A 358 -31.14 -22.61 -15.70
CA GLN A 358 -30.30 -23.25 -14.69
C GLN A 358 -29.62 -22.22 -13.77
N LEU A 359 -29.23 -21.05 -14.30
CA LEU A 359 -28.64 -19.97 -13.51
C LEU A 359 -29.64 -19.41 -12.49
N ASP A 360 -30.87 -19.13 -12.90
CA ASP A 360 -31.89 -18.59 -12.01
C ASP A 360 -32.23 -19.52 -10.84
N GLN A 361 -32.11 -20.85 -11.02
CA GLN A 361 -32.33 -21.83 -9.95
C GLN A 361 -31.27 -21.78 -8.84
N VAL A 362 -30.01 -21.48 -9.16
CA VAL A 362 -28.88 -21.59 -8.20
C VAL A 362 -28.23 -20.25 -7.86
N ALA A 363 -28.55 -19.17 -8.58
CA ALA A 363 -27.91 -17.87 -8.42
C ALA A 363 -28.02 -17.29 -7.00
N ASP A 364 -29.13 -17.52 -6.31
CA ASP A 364 -29.35 -16.98 -4.97
C ASP A 364 -28.65 -17.80 -3.87
N LEU A 365 -28.38 -19.08 -4.13
CA LEU A 365 -27.63 -19.97 -3.24
C LEU A 365 -26.12 -19.68 -3.26
N PHE A 366 -25.62 -19.05 -4.33
CA PHE A 366 -24.19 -18.80 -4.48
C PHE A 366 -23.67 -17.74 -3.50
N ASN A 367 -22.70 -18.15 -2.67
CA ASN A 367 -21.94 -17.24 -1.82
C ASN A 367 -20.88 -16.49 -2.64
N THR A 368 -21.20 -15.26 -3.03
CA THR A 368 -20.30 -14.37 -3.79
C THR A 368 -18.95 -14.11 -3.11
N TRP A 369 -18.81 -14.33 -1.80
CA TRP A 369 -17.52 -14.22 -1.09
C TRP A 369 -16.47 -15.22 -1.61
N LEU A 370 -16.91 -16.37 -2.15
CA LEU A 370 -16.03 -17.37 -2.77
C LEU A 370 -15.24 -16.80 -3.96
N LEU A 371 -15.73 -15.75 -4.62
CA LEU A 371 -15.05 -15.08 -5.74
C LEU A 371 -13.74 -14.39 -5.32
N TRP A 372 -13.54 -14.15 -4.02
CA TRP A 372 -12.27 -13.67 -3.50
C TRP A 372 -11.18 -14.74 -3.64
N ARG A 373 -11.51 -16.00 -3.32
CA ARG A 373 -10.58 -17.14 -3.34
C ARG A 373 -10.56 -17.88 -4.68
N TYR A 374 -11.70 -17.98 -5.37
CA TYR A 374 -11.90 -18.78 -6.59
C TYR A 374 -12.50 -17.91 -7.71
N PRO A 375 -11.67 -17.40 -8.64
CA PRO A 375 -12.16 -16.50 -9.70
C PRO A 375 -12.81 -17.22 -10.89
N ALA A 376 -12.67 -18.54 -10.99
CA ALA A 376 -13.09 -19.36 -12.13
C ALA A 376 -14.60 -19.36 -12.45
N PRO A 377 -15.54 -19.23 -11.49
CA PRO A 377 -16.97 -19.26 -11.79
C PRO A 377 -17.44 -18.19 -12.76
N LEU A 378 -16.91 -16.96 -12.69
CA LEU A 378 -17.34 -15.86 -13.56
C LEU A 378 -17.03 -16.08 -15.04
N PRO A 379 -15.76 -16.31 -15.46
CA PRO A 379 -15.46 -16.51 -16.87
C PRO A 379 -16.12 -17.79 -17.42
N THR A 380 -16.27 -18.84 -16.61
CA THR A 380 -16.91 -20.09 -17.02
C THR A 380 -18.43 -19.93 -17.18
N LEU A 381 -19.06 -19.15 -16.29
CA LEU A 381 -20.48 -18.79 -16.41
C LEU A 381 -20.75 -17.97 -17.67
N VAL A 382 -19.93 -16.94 -17.92
CA VAL A 382 -20.07 -16.08 -19.11
C VAL A 382 -19.89 -16.88 -20.40
N GLU A 383 -18.95 -17.82 -20.43
CA GLU A 383 -18.76 -18.68 -21.59
C GLU A 383 -19.91 -19.68 -21.78
N GLY A 384 -20.58 -20.10 -20.71
CA GLY A 384 -21.68 -21.07 -20.79
C GLY A 384 -23.07 -20.50 -21.02
N VAL A 385 -23.36 -19.36 -20.40
CA VAL A 385 -24.70 -18.72 -20.38
C VAL A 385 -24.74 -17.46 -21.27
N GLY A 386 -23.59 -16.84 -21.55
CA GLY A 386 -23.50 -15.66 -22.39
C GLY A 386 -24.10 -14.40 -21.75
N ALA A 387 -24.61 -13.50 -22.59
CA ALA A 387 -25.18 -12.21 -22.16
C ALA A 387 -26.37 -12.32 -21.20
N GLY A 388 -27.07 -13.47 -21.17
CA GLY A 388 -28.19 -13.72 -20.25
C GLY A 388 -27.79 -13.72 -18.77
N ALA A 389 -26.50 -13.74 -18.45
CA ALA A 389 -26.01 -13.61 -17.07
C ALA A 389 -26.05 -12.15 -16.53
N ALA A 390 -26.30 -11.14 -17.37
CA ALA A 390 -26.19 -9.72 -17.01
C ALA A 390 -27.04 -9.34 -15.79
N ALA A 391 -28.33 -9.70 -15.78
CA ALA A 391 -29.24 -9.41 -14.67
C ALA A 391 -28.76 -10.05 -13.34
N THR A 392 -28.28 -11.30 -13.39
CA THR A 392 -27.76 -12.01 -12.20
C THR A 392 -26.48 -11.36 -11.68
N LEU A 393 -25.55 -11.00 -12.55
CA LEU A 393 -24.32 -10.30 -12.15
C LEU A 393 -24.62 -8.93 -11.52
N ALA A 394 -25.61 -8.20 -12.04
CA ALA A 394 -26.06 -6.95 -11.46
C ALA A 394 -26.71 -7.14 -10.08
N ARG A 395 -27.58 -8.16 -9.92
CA ARG A 395 -28.15 -8.53 -8.60
C ARG A 395 -27.05 -8.90 -7.59
N TRP A 396 -26.04 -9.66 -8.02
CA TRP A 396 -24.91 -10.01 -7.16
C TRP A 396 -24.08 -8.81 -6.77
N LEU A 397 -23.94 -7.80 -7.64
CA LEU A 397 -23.24 -6.55 -7.34
C LEU A 397 -23.97 -5.71 -6.28
N ASP A 398 -25.30 -5.81 -6.20
CA ASP A 398 -26.11 -5.03 -5.26
C ASP A 398 -26.18 -5.65 -3.83
N LYS A 399 -25.64 -6.86 -3.62
CA LYS A 399 -25.59 -7.45 -2.26
C LYS A 399 -24.69 -6.61 -1.35
N PRO A 400 -25.06 -6.39 -0.07
CA PRO A 400 -24.25 -5.59 0.86
C PRO A 400 -22.92 -6.28 1.23
N ASN A 401 -21.91 -5.49 1.61
CA ASN A 401 -20.65 -5.93 2.23
C ASN A 401 -19.66 -6.73 1.35
N HIS A 402 -19.55 -6.47 0.04
CA HIS A 402 -18.44 -7.04 -0.75
C HIS A 402 -17.09 -6.41 -0.42
N ALA A 403 -16.05 -7.25 -0.41
CA ALA A 403 -14.68 -6.79 -0.57
C ALA A 403 -14.49 -6.13 -1.95
N ALA A 404 -13.67 -5.09 -2.02
CA ALA A 404 -13.45 -4.29 -3.24
C ALA A 404 -13.08 -5.13 -4.48
N ASP A 405 -12.35 -6.24 -4.30
CA ASP A 405 -11.92 -7.07 -5.41
C ASP A 405 -13.04 -7.91 -6.00
N ILE A 406 -14.05 -8.29 -5.20
CA ILE A 406 -15.25 -8.99 -5.70
C ILE A 406 -16.06 -8.04 -6.60
N SER A 407 -16.31 -6.81 -6.14
CA SER A 407 -17.05 -5.80 -6.94
C SER A 407 -16.35 -5.52 -8.27
N LYS A 408 -15.01 -5.34 -8.27
CA LYS A 408 -14.24 -5.15 -9.50
C LYS A 408 -14.37 -6.32 -10.48
N ARG A 409 -14.36 -7.56 -9.98
CA ARG A 409 -14.52 -8.76 -10.81
C ARG A 409 -15.90 -8.79 -11.46
N LEU A 410 -16.96 -8.61 -10.68
CA LEU A 410 -18.34 -8.56 -11.20
C LEU A 410 -18.54 -7.46 -12.23
N LEU A 411 -18.02 -6.25 -11.96
CA LEU A 411 -18.06 -5.12 -12.89
C LEU A 411 -17.33 -5.43 -14.19
N ALA A 412 -16.10 -5.95 -14.11
CA ALA A 412 -15.34 -6.34 -15.30
C ALA A 412 -16.04 -7.45 -16.10
N THR A 413 -16.73 -8.37 -15.41
CA THR A 413 -17.56 -9.40 -16.04
C THR A 413 -18.73 -8.79 -16.80
N LEU A 414 -19.47 -7.85 -16.19
CA LEU A 414 -20.54 -7.11 -16.86
C LEU A 414 -20.07 -6.33 -18.09
N ALA A 415 -18.93 -5.63 -18.02
CA ALA A 415 -18.41 -4.85 -19.15
C ALA A 415 -17.85 -5.66 -20.32
N ALA A 416 -17.66 -6.97 -20.15
CA ALA A 416 -17.28 -7.85 -21.23
C ALA A 416 -18.50 -8.44 -21.97
N LEU A 417 -19.72 -8.27 -21.44
CA LEU A 417 -20.92 -8.79 -22.08
C LEU A 417 -21.35 -7.87 -23.23
N PRO A 418 -21.53 -8.41 -24.46
CA PRO A 418 -21.98 -7.64 -25.61
C PRO A 418 -23.51 -7.44 -25.57
N SER A 419 -24.03 -6.70 -24.58
CA SER A 419 -25.46 -6.43 -24.45
C SER A 419 -25.80 -5.03 -23.94
N ASP A 420 -26.95 -4.51 -24.40
CA ASP A 420 -27.50 -3.24 -23.93
C ASP A 420 -27.81 -3.28 -22.43
N GLU A 421 -28.35 -4.41 -21.95
CA GLU A 421 -28.70 -4.62 -20.55
C GLU A 421 -27.47 -4.53 -19.64
N ALA A 422 -26.34 -5.13 -20.04
CA ALA A 422 -25.11 -5.07 -19.27
C ALA A 422 -24.54 -3.64 -19.19
N LEU A 423 -24.50 -2.91 -20.31
CA LEU A 423 -24.02 -1.53 -20.33
C LEU A 423 -24.99 -0.59 -19.58
N ASP A 424 -26.30 -0.79 -19.67
CA ASP A 424 -27.26 -0.01 -18.89
C ASP A 424 -27.11 -0.24 -17.38
N HIS A 425 -26.92 -1.49 -16.94
CA HIS A 425 -26.62 -1.78 -15.52
C HIS A 425 -25.35 -1.07 -15.03
N LEU A 426 -24.32 -0.95 -15.87
CA LEU A 426 -23.12 -0.17 -15.53
C LEU A 426 -23.41 1.33 -15.51
N LEU A 427 -24.13 1.87 -16.49
CA LEU A 427 -24.48 3.29 -16.58
C LEU A 427 -25.41 3.75 -15.45
N ASN A 428 -26.27 2.86 -14.95
CA ASN A 428 -27.10 3.08 -13.75
C ASN A 428 -26.26 3.27 -12.48
N ARG A 429 -25.01 2.79 -12.48
CA ARG A 429 -24.08 2.81 -11.33
C ARG A 429 -22.82 3.62 -11.62
N VAL A 430 -22.80 4.43 -12.70
CA VAL A 430 -21.56 5.06 -13.20
C VAL A 430 -20.91 6.03 -12.20
N ASP A 431 -21.69 6.57 -11.27
CA ASP A 431 -21.24 7.43 -10.18
C ASP A 431 -20.79 6.66 -8.92
N GLN A 432 -20.85 5.32 -8.95
CA GLN A 432 -20.38 4.46 -7.88
C GLN A 432 -18.89 4.11 -8.04
N LYS A 433 -18.26 3.78 -6.91
CA LYS A 433 -16.84 3.40 -6.84
C LYS A 433 -16.56 2.20 -7.78
N TYR A 434 -15.45 2.27 -8.52
CA TYR A 434 -14.97 1.26 -9.46
C TYR A 434 -15.75 1.09 -10.79
N VAL A 435 -16.87 1.78 -10.99
CA VAL A 435 -17.74 1.54 -12.17
C VAL A 435 -17.28 2.30 -13.41
N GLN A 436 -17.02 3.60 -13.30
CA GLN A 436 -16.60 4.43 -14.43
C GLN A 436 -15.35 3.92 -15.21
N PRO A 437 -14.30 3.34 -14.60
CA PRO A 437 -13.17 2.79 -15.33
C PRO A 437 -13.56 1.61 -16.23
N VAL A 438 -14.52 0.82 -15.73
CA VAL A 438 -15.06 -0.36 -16.40
C VAL A 438 -16.02 0.07 -17.52
N VAL A 439 -16.80 1.14 -17.30
CA VAL A 439 -17.58 1.80 -18.35
C VAL A 439 -16.67 2.30 -19.47
N LEU A 440 -15.55 2.96 -19.16
CA LEU A 440 -14.59 3.39 -20.18
C LEU A 440 -14.00 2.22 -21.00
N ASP A 441 -13.81 1.04 -20.40
CA ASP A 441 -13.44 -0.17 -21.14
C ASP A 441 -14.57 -0.66 -22.05
N ALA A 442 -15.80 -0.68 -21.54
CA ALA A 442 -16.99 -1.03 -22.32
C ALA A 442 -17.21 -0.04 -23.49
N LEU A 443 -17.00 1.26 -23.31
CA LEU A 443 -17.12 2.27 -24.37
C LEU A 443 -16.03 2.15 -25.44
N ARG A 444 -14.85 1.61 -25.09
CA ARG A 444 -13.80 1.28 -26.06
C ARG A 444 -14.15 0.01 -26.84
N ARG A 445 -14.74 -0.99 -26.19
CA ARG A 445 -15.14 -2.28 -26.80
C ARG A 445 -16.43 -2.18 -27.63
N TYR A 446 -17.38 -1.34 -27.20
CA TYR A 446 -18.70 -1.15 -27.81
C TYR A 446 -18.99 0.35 -28.07
N PRO A 447 -18.20 1.04 -28.91
CA PRO A 447 -18.27 2.49 -29.07
C PRO A 447 -19.60 3.01 -29.64
N ALA A 448 -20.28 2.26 -30.51
CA ALA A 448 -21.59 2.63 -31.06
C ALA A 448 -22.70 2.44 -30.01
N ARG A 449 -22.74 1.29 -29.33
CA ARG A 449 -23.62 1.06 -28.17
C ARG A 449 -23.43 2.13 -27.10
N GLY A 450 -22.17 2.47 -26.83
CA GLY A 450 -21.75 3.50 -25.89
C GLY A 450 -22.32 4.88 -26.22
N LEU A 451 -22.21 5.34 -27.46
CA LEU A 451 -22.74 6.63 -27.90
C LEU A 451 -24.25 6.72 -27.67
N ARG A 452 -25.01 5.68 -28.08
CA ARG A 452 -26.47 5.64 -27.94
C ARG A 452 -26.92 5.61 -26.48
N LEU A 453 -26.35 4.73 -25.66
CA LEU A 453 -26.78 4.56 -24.27
C LEU A 453 -26.33 5.71 -23.37
N LEU A 454 -25.13 6.28 -23.58
CA LEU A 454 -24.71 7.50 -22.86
C LEU A 454 -25.62 8.69 -23.16
N ALA A 455 -25.96 8.90 -24.43
CA ALA A 455 -26.83 10.00 -24.84
C ALA A 455 -28.23 9.87 -24.21
N ALA A 456 -28.79 8.66 -24.20
CA ALA A 456 -30.04 8.38 -23.51
C ALA A 456 -29.93 8.59 -21.99
N LYS A 457 -28.86 8.08 -21.35
CA LYS A 457 -28.68 8.18 -19.90
C LYS A 457 -28.48 9.62 -19.42
N ALA A 458 -27.75 10.43 -20.19
CA ALA A 458 -27.51 11.83 -19.91
C ALA A 458 -28.80 12.68 -19.90
N ALA A 459 -29.92 12.18 -20.44
CA ALA A 459 -31.20 12.88 -20.45
C ALA A 459 -31.95 12.83 -19.11
N ALA A 460 -31.57 11.94 -18.20
CA ALA A 460 -32.20 11.82 -16.89
C ALA A 460 -31.74 12.92 -15.92
N ASN A 461 -32.50 13.13 -14.84
CA ASN A 461 -32.15 14.06 -13.77
C ASN A 461 -31.62 13.29 -12.54
N SER A 462 -30.40 12.76 -12.64
CA SER A 462 -29.75 12.03 -11.55
C SER A 462 -28.24 12.30 -11.50
N SER A 463 -27.59 11.91 -10.40
CA SER A 463 -26.12 11.97 -10.25
C SER A 463 -25.41 11.16 -11.35
N ALA A 464 -25.83 9.91 -11.55
CA ALA A 464 -25.39 9.06 -12.66
C ALA A 464 -25.57 9.74 -14.04
N ALA A 465 -26.65 10.50 -14.26
CA ALA A 465 -26.87 11.20 -15.52
C ALA A 465 -25.87 12.34 -15.77
N ARG A 466 -25.46 13.07 -14.73
CA ARG A 466 -24.41 14.10 -14.84
C ARG A 466 -23.06 13.48 -15.21
N THR A 467 -22.69 12.37 -14.57
CA THR A 467 -21.48 11.63 -14.90
C THR A 467 -21.55 11.06 -16.33
N ALA A 468 -22.70 10.51 -16.73
CA ALA A 468 -22.93 10.05 -18.10
C ALA A 468 -22.85 11.19 -19.13
N ALA A 469 -23.30 12.40 -18.80
CA ALA A 469 -23.18 13.58 -19.67
C ALA A 469 -21.71 14.01 -19.86
N ALA A 470 -20.90 13.97 -18.80
CA ALA A 470 -19.46 14.23 -18.89
C ALA A 470 -18.75 13.17 -19.76
N LEU A 471 -19.08 11.90 -19.57
CA LEU A 471 -18.58 10.79 -20.40
C LEU A 471 -19.04 10.91 -21.85
N LEU A 472 -20.28 11.33 -22.10
CA LEU A 472 -20.80 11.58 -23.45
C LEU A 472 -20.01 12.68 -24.15
N ARG A 473 -19.75 13.81 -23.46
CA ARG A 473 -18.92 14.91 -24.00
C ARG A 473 -17.55 14.41 -24.40
N SER A 474 -16.88 13.64 -23.53
CA SER A 474 -15.59 13.04 -23.84
C SER A 474 -15.67 12.07 -25.03
N HIS A 475 -16.68 11.18 -25.06
CA HIS A 475 -16.84 10.19 -26.12
C HIS A 475 -17.09 10.82 -27.49
N VAL A 476 -17.88 11.90 -27.54
CA VAL A 476 -18.17 12.67 -28.76
C VAL A 476 -16.92 13.39 -29.28
N LEU A 477 -16.22 14.13 -28.41
CA LEU A 477 -15.03 14.90 -28.80
C LEU A 477 -13.85 14.01 -29.20
N ALA A 478 -13.76 12.79 -28.67
CA ALA A 478 -12.69 11.84 -28.99
C ALA A 478 -12.92 11.07 -30.30
N ARG A 479 -14.16 10.99 -30.81
CA ARG A 479 -14.52 10.10 -31.94
C ARG A 479 -15.37 10.80 -33.02
N PRO A 480 -14.88 11.87 -33.64
CA PRO A 480 -15.67 12.67 -34.59
C PRO A 480 -16.16 11.85 -35.79
N THR A 481 -15.35 10.92 -36.33
CA THR A 481 -15.72 10.07 -37.47
C THR A 481 -16.88 9.13 -37.18
N LEU A 482 -16.86 8.48 -36.00
CA LEU A 482 -17.93 7.62 -35.51
C LEU A 482 -19.22 8.42 -35.28
N VAL A 483 -19.09 9.61 -34.68
CA VAL A 483 -20.21 10.51 -34.42
C VAL A 483 -20.88 10.90 -35.75
N THR A 484 -20.11 11.35 -36.74
CA THR A 484 -20.64 11.71 -38.07
C THR A 484 -21.38 10.54 -38.73
N ALA A 485 -20.86 9.32 -38.62
CA ALA A 485 -21.48 8.14 -39.23
C ALA A 485 -22.79 7.71 -38.56
N LEU A 486 -22.89 7.83 -37.23
CA LEU A 486 -24.05 7.38 -36.47
C LEU A 486 -25.12 8.47 -36.26
N LEU A 487 -24.76 9.76 -36.36
CA LEU A 487 -25.66 10.90 -36.15
C LEU A 487 -27.00 10.80 -36.91
N PRO A 488 -27.04 10.37 -38.19
CA PRO A 488 -28.28 10.29 -38.95
C PRO A 488 -29.24 9.22 -38.44
N ALA A 489 -28.71 8.13 -37.86
CA ALA A 489 -29.48 6.99 -37.36
C ALA A 489 -30.00 7.19 -35.92
N LEU A 490 -29.57 8.23 -35.21
CA LEU A 490 -29.99 8.51 -33.84
C LEU A 490 -31.34 9.26 -33.79
N PRO A 491 -32.14 9.06 -32.73
CA PRO A 491 -33.33 9.87 -32.44
C PRO A 491 -33.02 11.38 -32.35
N ALA A 492 -33.97 12.23 -32.78
CA ALA A 492 -33.78 13.69 -32.86
C ALA A 492 -33.27 14.34 -31.56
N ALA A 493 -33.85 13.96 -30.41
CA ALA A 493 -33.45 14.49 -29.10
C ALA A 493 -31.99 14.13 -28.70
N LEU A 494 -31.46 13.00 -29.19
CA LEU A 494 -30.07 12.61 -28.94
C LEU A 494 -29.11 13.32 -29.90
N ARG A 495 -29.55 13.55 -31.13
CA ARG A 495 -28.79 14.28 -32.16
C ARG A 495 -28.48 15.71 -31.73
N GLU A 496 -29.51 16.50 -31.36
CA GLU A 496 -29.36 17.90 -30.94
C GLU A 496 -28.36 18.05 -29.79
N ARG A 497 -28.32 17.07 -28.88
CA ARG A 497 -27.41 17.07 -27.73
C ARG A 497 -25.96 16.82 -28.12
N ILE A 498 -25.72 15.93 -29.08
CA ILE A 498 -24.39 15.64 -29.59
C ILE A 498 -23.88 16.85 -30.40
N GLU A 499 -24.75 17.49 -31.17
CA GLU A 499 -24.44 18.71 -31.94
C GLU A 499 -24.06 19.88 -31.02
N ALA A 500 -24.82 20.11 -29.94
CA ALA A 500 -24.49 21.16 -28.96
C ALA A 500 -23.12 20.98 -28.29
N ILE A 501 -22.65 19.73 -28.13
CA ILE A 501 -21.30 19.43 -27.61
C ILE A 501 -20.22 19.85 -28.60
N THR A 502 -20.46 19.67 -29.90
CA THR A 502 -19.49 20.01 -30.94
C THR A 502 -19.38 21.52 -31.22
N GLU A 503 -20.35 22.33 -30.77
CA GLU A 503 -20.44 23.77 -31.04
C GLU A 503 -19.80 24.68 -29.95
N SER A 504 -19.45 24.16 -28.75
CA SER A 504 -18.87 24.98 -27.68
C SER A 504 -17.41 25.38 -27.97
N SER A 505 -17.13 26.67 -28.20
CA SER A 505 -15.78 27.19 -28.54
C SER A 505 -15.01 27.70 -27.31
N GLY A 506 -13.76 27.27 -27.10
CA GLY A 506 -12.85 27.75 -26.04
C GLY A 506 -11.93 28.90 -26.48
N VAL A 507 -10.97 29.28 -25.63
CA VAL A 507 -9.88 30.25 -25.95
C VAL A 507 -9.00 29.69 -27.07
N ALA A 508 -8.51 30.56 -27.96
CA ALA A 508 -7.68 30.15 -29.10
C ALA A 508 -6.33 29.56 -28.66
N GLU A 509 -5.87 28.52 -29.36
CA GLU A 509 -4.57 27.87 -29.10
C GLU A 509 -3.39 28.76 -29.55
N ALA A 510 -2.32 28.74 -28.77
CA ALA A 510 -1.07 29.46 -29.05
C ALA A 510 -0.26 28.80 -30.19
N PRO A 511 0.39 29.58 -31.07
CA PRO A 511 1.30 29.04 -32.08
C PRO A 511 2.57 28.47 -31.44
N ALA A 512 3.23 27.50 -32.09
CA ALA A 512 4.42 26.84 -31.55
C ALA A 512 5.59 27.79 -31.24
N GLU A 513 5.69 28.92 -31.94
CA GLU A 513 6.77 29.92 -31.78
C GLU A 513 6.68 30.71 -30.46
N SER A 514 5.49 30.81 -29.86
CA SER A 514 5.29 31.50 -28.58
C SER A 514 5.44 30.59 -27.35
N LEU A 515 5.75 29.30 -27.56
CA LEU A 515 5.87 28.31 -26.51
C LEU A 515 7.35 27.98 -26.19
N PRO A 516 7.68 27.70 -24.92
CA PRO A 516 8.98 27.13 -24.56
C PRO A 516 9.30 25.86 -25.37
N SER A 517 10.58 25.71 -25.75
CA SER A 517 11.03 24.59 -26.59
C SER A 517 10.69 23.21 -26.01
N VAL A 518 10.67 23.09 -24.68
CA VAL A 518 10.30 21.85 -23.98
C VAL A 518 8.84 21.42 -24.20
N LEU A 519 7.93 22.36 -24.52
CA LEU A 519 6.52 22.07 -24.85
C LEU A 519 6.32 21.76 -26.34
N VAL A 520 7.23 22.18 -27.21
CA VAL A 520 7.13 21.98 -28.67
C VAL A 520 7.93 20.76 -29.12
N SER A 521 9.19 20.70 -28.71
CA SER A 521 10.20 19.72 -29.14
C SER A 521 10.97 19.17 -27.93
N PRO A 522 10.31 18.46 -27.01
CA PRO A 522 10.96 17.93 -25.81
C PRO A 522 12.09 16.94 -26.12
N PRO A 523 13.11 16.81 -25.23
CA PRO A 523 14.31 16.00 -25.47
C PRO A 523 14.05 14.52 -25.77
N TRP A 524 12.95 13.95 -25.28
CA TRP A 524 12.62 12.54 -25.49
C TRP A 524 12.10 12.22 -26.90
N LEU A 525 11.68 13.22 -27.68
CA LEU A 525 11.32 13.04 -29.09
C LEU A 525 12.55 13.05 -30.01
N SER A 526 13.61 13.71 -29.57
CA SER A 526 14.81 14.00 -30.37
C SER A 526 16.06 13.59 -29.61
N ARG A 527 16.22 12.31 -29.26
CA ARG A 527 17.41 11.86 -28.52
C ARG A 527 18.70 12.21 -29.30
N PRO A 528 19.55 13.12 -28.81
CA PRO A 528 20.80 13.43 -29.50
C PRO A 528 21.70 12.19 -29.53
N LYS A 529 22.55 12.11 -30.55
CA LYS A 529 23.50 10.99 -30.72
C LYS A 529 24.40 10.94 -29.49
N ALA A 530 24.33 9.86 -28.71
CA ALA A 530 25.09 9.72 -27.47
C ALA A 530 26.58 9.97 -27.72
N VAL A 531 27.14 10.98 -27.06
CA VAL A 531 28.59 11.23 -27.06
C VAL A 531 29.23 10.01 -26.41
N GLN A 532 30.28 9.46 -27.05
CA GLN A 532 30.99 8.31 -26.50
C GLN A 532 31.62 8.75 -25.18
N PRO A 533 31.24 8.12 -24.05
CA PRO A 533 31.74 8.55 -22.75
C PRO A 533 33.24 8.25 -22.65
N THR A 534 34.01 9.16 -22.06
CA THR A 534 35.40 8.88 -21.67
C THR A 534 35.39 7.73 -20.66
N VAL A 535 36.24 6.72 -20.91
CA VAL A 535 36.36 5.51 -20.08
C VAL A 535 37.76 5.45 -19.50
N ILE A 536 37.84 5.38 -18.17
CA ILE A 536 39.08 5.16 -17.43
C ILE A 536 39.01 3.75 -16.84
N THR A 537 39.95 2.89 -17.19
CA THR A 537 40.02 1.50 -16.69
C THR A 537 41.07 1.35 -15.60
N GLY A 538 40.92 0.33 -14.75
CA GLY A 538 41.91 -0.01 -13.72
C GLY A 538 41.81 0.77 -12.41
N LEU A 539 40.83 1.67 -12.27
CA LEU A 539 40.55 2.31 -10.99
C LEU A 539 39.81 1.35 -10.06
N VAL A 540 40.31 1.21 -8.82
CA VAL A 540 39.70 0.39 -7.77
C VAL A 540 39.57 1.25 -6.53
N ALA A 541 38.36 1.30 -5.96
CA ALA A 541 38.17 1.96 -4.67
C ALA A 541 38.78 1.09 -3.56
N PRO A 542 39.57 1.66 -2.63
CA PRO A 542 40.00 0.93 -1.45
C PRO A 542 38.76 0.49 -0.65
N GLU A 543 38.77 -0.74 -0.14
CA GLU A 543 37.74 -1.20 0.78
C GLU A 543 37.91 -0.46 2.11
N THR A 544 37.05 0.52 2.35
CA THR A 544 36.89 1.18 3.65
C THR A 544 35.59 0.70 4.25
N THR A 545 35.61 0.20 5.48
CA THR A 545 34.39 -0.14 6.22
C THR A 545 34.50 0.45 7.61
N GLU A 546 33.65 1.42 7.90
CA GLU A 546 33.58 2.12 9.18
C GLU A 546 32.14 2.13 9.68
N ILE A 547 31.97 2.36 10.97
CA ILE A 547 30.65 2.58 11.58
C ILE A 547 30.62 4.02 12.09
N ALA A 548 29.63 4.80 11.66
CA ALA A 548 29.44 6.17 12.06
C ALA A 548 28.07 6.30 12.72
N TRP A 549 28.07 6.40 14.05
CA TRP A 549 26.87 6.53 14.88
C TRP A 549 26.43 8.00 15.01
N GLN A 550 25.13 8.24 15.02
CA GLN A 550 24.57 9.50 15.51
C GLN A 550 24.60 9.54 17.05
N PRO A 551 24.55 10.73 17.67
CA PRO A 551 24.52 10.85 19.13
C PRO A 551 23.41 9.99 19.76
N GLY A 552 23.77 9.08 20.68
CA GLY A 552 22.84 8.18 21.39
C GLY A 552 22.33 6.97 20.60
N GLU A 553 22.55 6.90 19.28
CA GLU A 553 21.97 5.85 18.41
C GLU A 553 22.49 4.45 18.75
N GLN A 554 23.78 4.32 19.07
CA GLN A 554 24.36 3.02 19.44
C GLN A 554 23.73 2.45 20.72
N GLU A 555 23.56 3.29 21.74
CA GLU A 555 22.98 2.90 23.03
C GLU A 555 21.50 2.56 22.89
N GLU A 556 20.76 3.35 22.10
CA GLU A 556 19.36 3.06 21.74
C GLU A 556 19.26 1.67 21.09
N TRP A 557 20.11 1.40 20.09
CA TRP A 557 20.08 0.14 19.35
C TRP A 557 20.49 -1.04 20.23
N ALA A 558 21.54 -0.90 21.03
CA ALA A 558 22.01 -1.96 21.94
C ALA A 558 20.95 -2.35 22.98
N ASN A 559 20.10 -1.40 23.39
CA ASN A 559 19.04 -1.58 24.37
C ASN A 559 17.65 -1.86 23.76
N GLN A 560 17.57 -2.00 22.43
CA GLN A 560 16.32 -2.27 21.72
C GLN A 560 15.65 -3.56 22.21
N GLN A 561 14.40 -3.48 22.66
CA GLN A 561 13.59 -4.67 22.93
C GLN A 561 13.19 -5.36 21.63
N THR A 562 13.15 -6.69 21.68
CA THR A 562 12.90 -7.57 20.53
C THR A 562 11.76 -8.55 20.84
N TRP A 563 11.05 -9.01 19.80
CA TRP A 563 10.06 -10.09 19.94
C TRP A 563 10.63 -11.33 20.65
N PHE A 564 11.92 -11.61 20.42
CA PHE A 564 12.61 -12.76 20.99
C PHE A 564 12.96 -12.61 22.48
N ASP A 565 12.82 -11.43 23.08
CA ASP A 565 12.99 -11.26 24.53
C ASP A 565 11.95 -12.07 25.33
N ARG A 566 10.78 -12.35 24.74
CA ARG A 566 9.72 -13.17 25.33
C ARG A 566 10.03 -14.67 25.30
N TRP A 567 10.98 -15.11 24.47
CA TRP A 567 11.33 -16.52 24.35
C TRP A 567 12.24 -16.94 25.51
N THR A 568 11.81 -17.93 26.28
CA THR A 568 12.64 -18.53 27.32
C THR A 568 13.56 -19.56 26.69
N ILE A 569 14.87 -19.30 26.73
CA ILE A 569 15.85 -20.38 26.60
C ILE A 569 15.77 -21.13 27.93
N ARG A 570 15.40 -22.41 27.90
CA ARG A 570 15.20 -23.18 29.12
C ARG A 570 16.48 -23.13 29.95
N ALA A 571 16.34 -22.84 31.25
CA ALA A 571 17.47 -22.61 32.16
C ALA A 571 18.37 -23.85 32.37
N ASP A 572 17.92 -25.03 31.95
CA ASP A 572 18.66 -26.29 32.01
C ASP A 572 19.60 -26.52 30.82
N ARG A 573 19.66 -25.61 29.85
CA ARG A 573 20.50 -25.74 28.65
C ARG A 573 21.80 -24.96 28.75
N ASP A 574 22.92 -25.62 28.46
CA ASP A 574 24.23 -24.99 28.31
C ASP A 574 24.32 -24.21 26.98
N TRP A 575 24.95 -23.03 27.02
CA TRP A 575 25.25 -22.21 25.86
C TRP A 575 26.24 -22.88 24.90
N ALA A 576 27.15 -23.70 25.41
CA ALA A 576 28.08 -24.47 24.59
C ALA A 576 27.35 -25.50 23.71
N ASP A 577 26.35 -26.20 24.26
CA ASP A 577 25.52 -27.16 23.52
C ASP A 577 24.67 -26.47 22.45
N LEU A 578 24.09 -25.30 22.80
CA LEU A 578 23.35 -24.47 21.85
C LEU A 578 24.23 -23.97 20.70
N ALA A 579 25.48 -23.60 20.98
CA ALA A 579 26.46 -23.23 19.95
C ALA A 579 26.76 -24.42 19.01
N ALA A 580 26.93 -25.63 19.54
CA ALA A 580 27.14 -26.83 18.73
C ALA A 580 25.92 -27.18 17.86
N GLU A 581 24.70 -27.05 18.39
CA GLU A 581 23.45 -27.19 17.62
C GLU A 581 23.33 -26.15 16.52
N PHE A 582 23.76 -24.92 16.80
CA PHE A 582 23.79 -23.85 15.81
C PHE A 582 24.75 -24.18 14.66
N THR A 583 25.98 -24.60 14.95
CA THR A 583 26.97 -24.97 13.91
C THR A 583 26.52 -26.17 13.07
N THR A 584 25.75 -27.10 13.64
CA THR A 584 25.21 -28.27 12.92
C THR A 584 23.87 -28.02 12.22
N GLY A 585 23.30 -26.80 12.34
CA GLY A 585 22.04 -26.42 11.70
C GLY A 585 20.78 -27.05 12.33
N LYS A 586 20.87 -27.58 13.54
CA LYS A 586 19.79 -28.28 14.26
C LYS A 586 19.03 -27.37 15.23
N ILE A 587 19.53 -26.17 15.49
CA ILE A 587 18.91 -25.24 16.42
C ILE A 587 17.55 -24.76 15.91
N ARG A 588 16.50 -24.93 16.73
CA ARG A 588 15.12 -24.57 16.37
C ARG A 588 14.89 -23.06 16.32
N ASN A 589 15.63 -22.27 17.12
CA ASN A 589 15.48 -20.81 17.24
C ASN A 589 16.85 -20.10 17.30
N ALA A 590 17.57 -20.05 16.17
CA ALA A 590 18.90 -19.44 16.07
C ALA A 590 18.92 -17.94 16.50
N VAL A 591 17.87 -17.19 16.19
CA VAL A 591 17.81 -15.74 16.48
C VAL A 591 17.77 -15.48 17.98
N ALA A 592 16.95 -16.21 18.73
CA ALA A 592 16.86 -16.06 20.19
C ALA A 592 18.20 -16.38 20.88
N PHE A 593 18.92 -17.39 20.40
CA PHE A 593 20.27 -17.72 20.85
C PHE A 593 21.25 -16.56 20.59
N MET A 594 21.27 -15.99 19.38
CA MET A 594 22.15 -14.88 19.02
C MET A 594 21.89 -13.61 19.83
N VAL A 595 20.63 -13.31 20.11
CA VAL A 595 20.22 -12.10 20.85
C VAL A 595 20.58 -12.20 22.34
N LYS A 596 20.38 -13.38 22.94
CA LYS A 596 20.48 -13.58 24.40
C LYS A 596 21.79 -14.20 24.87
N GLY A 597 22.52 -14.86 23.97
CA GLY A 597 23.74 -15.58 24.31
C GLY A 597 24.81 -14.66 24.91
N PRO A 598 25.69 -15.22 25.77
CA PRO A 598 26.91 -14.55 26.20
C PRO A 598 27.73 -14.11 24.99
N GLU A 599 28.35 -12.94 25.10
CA GLU A 599 29.08 -12.32 24.01
C GLU A 599 30.26 -13.20 23.55
N GLU A 600 30.91 -13.90 24.47
CA GLU A 600 32.04 -14.79 24.21
C GLU A 600 31.65 -15.99 23.33
N VAL A 601 30.39 -16.41 23.39
CA VAL A 601 29.84 -17.53 22.62
C VAL A 601 29.29 -17.05 21.27
N VAL A 602 28.62 -15.91 21.25
CA VAL A 602 27.92 -15.39 20.07
C VAL A 602 28.87 -14.71 19.08
N ARG A 603 29.80 -13.87 19.56
CA ARG A 603 30.65 -13.03 18.71
C ARG A 603 31.45 -13.85 17.66
N PRO A 604 32.04 -15.03 17.98
CA PRO A 604 32.74 -15.85 16.98
C PRO A 604 31.83 -16.44 15.90
N LEU A 605 30.55 -16.65 16.20
CA LEU A 605 29.57 -17.27 15.28
C LEU A 605 28.87 -16.22 14.40
N LEU A 606 28.85 -14.96 14.83
CA LEU A 606 28.03 -13.91 14.23
C LEU A 606 28.47 -13.53 12.81
N ARG A 607 29.78 -13.37 12.58
CA ARG A 607 30.32 -12.86 11.30
C ARG A 607 29.93 -13.70 10.09
N ASP A 608 29.97 -15.02 10.24
CA ASP A 608 29.68 -15.98 9.18
C ASP A 608 28.22 -16.45 9.16
N TRP A 609 27.41 -16.01 10.13
CA TRP A 609 26.00 -16.38 10.18
C TRP A 609 25.21 -15.80 9.00
N ARG A 610 24.33 -16.62 8.44
CA ARG A 610 23.35 -16.27 7.39
C ARG A 610 21.95 -16.63 7.91
N PRO A 611 21.21 -15.67 8.50
CA PRO A 611 19.89 -15.92 9.07
C PRO A 611 18.90 -16.48 8.04
N ARG A 612 18.19 -17.56 8.38
CA ARG A 612 17.09 -18.11 7.56
C ARG A 612 15.74 -17.48 7.91
N ASP A 613 15.56 -17.10 9.17
CA ASP A 613 14.38 -16.40 9.66
C ASP A 613 14.65 -14.89 9.64
N THR A 614 13.84 -14.16 8.89
CA THR A 614 13.90 -12.70 8.76
C THR A 614 12.71 -12.01 9.45
N TYR A 615 11.89 -12.75 10.19
CA TYR A 615 10.76 -12.19 10.92
C TYR A 615 11.25 -11.17 11.97
N SER A 616 10.65 -9.98 11.95
CA SER A 616 11.01 -8.85 12.84
C SER A 616 12.51 -8.50 12.85
N SER A 617 13.19 -8.67 11.70
CA SER A 617 14.65 -8.49 11.59
C SER A 617 15.16 -7.11 11.97
N ASP A 618 14.34 -6.08 11.78
CA ASP A 618 14.61 -4.72 12.20
C ASP A 618 14.89 -4.60 13.71
N GLY A 619 14.13 -5.29 14.55
CA GLY A 619 14.29 -5.23 16.00
C GLY A 619 15.55 -5.94 16.49
N TRP A 620 15.71 -7.22 16.12
CA TRP A 620 16.81 -8.01 16.65
C TRP A 620 18.17 -7.74 15.97
N LEU A 621 18.21 -7.35 14.69
CA LEU A 621 19.48 -6.94 14.08
C LEU A 621 19.96 -5.58 14.59
N ARG A 622 19.08 -4.61 14.87
CA ARG A 622 19.50 -3.35 15.53
C ARG A 622 20.24 -3.64 16.83
N ARG A 623 19.68 -4.53 17.65
CA ARG A 623 20.33 -4.96 18.90
C ARG A 623 21.68 -5.61 18.69
N LEU A 624 21.79 -6.52 17.72
CA LEU A 624 23.08 -7.15 17.39
C LEU A 624 24.09 -6.13 16.85
N ILE A 625 23.67 -5.18 16.00
CA ILE A 625 24.54 -4.12 15.48
C ILE A 625 24.99 -3.17 16.60
N GLY A 626 24.09 -2.76 17.50
CA GLY A 626 24.42 -1.92 18.65
C GLY A 626 25.42 -2.58 19.61
N ARG A 627 25.26 -3.89 19.87
CA ARG A 627 26.15 -4.65 20.75
C ARG A 627 27.48 -5.04 20.12
N TYR A 628 27.48 -5.49 18.86
CA TYR A 628 28.64 -6.12 18.23
C TYR A 628 29.29 -5.28 17.11
N GLY A 629 28.68 -4.15 16.72
CA GLY A 629 29.23 -3.23 15.72
C GLY A 629 29.50 -3.92 14.38
N LEU A 630 30.74 -3.81 13.89
CA LEU A 630 31.16 -4.35 12.60
C LEU A 630 31.03 -5.88 12.48
N ASP A 631 31.06 -6.63 13.59
CA ASP A 631 30.90 -8.10 13.54
C ASP A 631 29.49 -8.51 13.08
N ALA A 632 28.50 -7.63 13.23
CA ALA A 632 27.13 -7.84 12.77
C ALA A 632 26.90 -7.47 11.29
N LEU A 633 27.90 -6.89 10.60
CA LEU A 633 27.76 -6.44 9.21
C LEU A 633 27.44 -7.58 8.25
N GLY A 634 28.03 -8.77 8.45
CA GLY A 634 27.78 -9.95 7.61
C GLY A 634 26.31 -10.37 7.57
N PRO A 635 25.68 -10.66 8.73
CA PRO A 635 24.24 -10.89 8.83
C PRO A 635 23.39 -9.72 8.31
N ALA A 636 23.75 -8.47 8.63
CA ALA A 636 23.02 -7.30 8.17
C ALA A 636 23.00 -7.19 6.63
N MET A 637 24.15 -7.39 5.99
CA MET A 637 24.29 -7.42 4.53
C MET A 637 23.53 -8.59 3.90
N HIS A 638 23.51 -9.76 4.55
CA HIS A 638 22.73 -10.91 4.07
C HIS A 638 21.23 -10.60 4.04
N VAL A 639 20.69 -10.09 5.15
CA VAL A 639 19.28 -9.72 5.25
C VAL A 639 18.95 -8.57 4.31
N ALA A 640 19.81 -7.54 4.23
CA ALA A 640 19.59 -6.40 3.34
C ALA A 640 19.57 -6.77 1.85
N ARG A 641 20.31 -7.80 1.43
CA ARG A 641 20.25 -8.30 0.04
C ARG A 641 18.96 -9.06 -0.25
N HIS A 642 18.39 -9.73 0.75
CA HIS A 642 17.14 -10.50 0.61
C HIS A 642 15.90 -9.60 0.74
N ASP A 643 15.94 -8.63 1.66
CA ASP A 643 14.94 -7.58 1.85
C ASP A 643 15.61 -6.20 1.84
N PRO A 644 15.84 -5.62 0.64
CA PRO A 644 16.45 -4.30 0.51
C PRO A 644 15.66 -3.17 1.19
N ARG A 645 14.35 -3.32 1.37
CA ARG A 645 13.53 -2.30 2.01
C ARG A 645 13.86 -2.18 3.48
N GLN A 646 13.88 -3.29 4.21
CA GLN A 646 14.27 -3.30 5.62
C GLN A 646 15.78 -3.03 5.79
N GLY A 647 16.59 -3.62 4.91
CA GLY A 647 18.05 -3.47 4.90
C GLY A 647 18.53 -2.03 4.75
N ALA A 648 18.05 -1.35 3.70
CA ALA A 648 18.53 -0.01 3.39
C ALA A 648 17.97 1.06 4.35
N THR A 649 16.69 0.96 4.73
CA THR A 649 16.03 1.99 5.55
C THR A 649 16.56 2.03 6.98
N VAL A 650 17.09 0.90 7.47
CA VAL A 650 17.42 0.74 8.87
C VAL A 650 18.80 0.14 9.06
N LEU A 651 19.01 -1.09 8.60
CA LEU A 651 20.13 -1.92 9.06
C LEU A 651 21.50 -1.45 8.55
N LEU A 652 21.56 -0.86 7.36
CA LEU A 652 22.81 -0.41 6.75
C LEU A 652 23.15 1.07 7.05
N MET A 653 22.26 1.81 7.71
CA MET A 653 22.43 3.25 7.93
C MET A 653 23.71 3.64 8.68
N PRO A 654 24.15 2.94 9.74
CA PRO A 654 25.38 3.30 10.45
C PRO A 654 26.66 2.90 9.72
N PHE A 655 26.61 1.98 8.75
CA PHE A 655 27.80 1.43 8.10
C PHE A 655 28.21 2.27 6.89
N ALA A 656 29.42 2.81 6.92
CA ALA A 656 30.05 3.52 5.82
C ALA A 656 31.00 2.56 5.07
N SER A 657 30.57 2.07 3.90
CA SER A 657 31.38 1.17 3.08
C SER A 657 31.23 1.44 1.58
N THR A 658 32.31 1.26 0.82
CA THR A 658 32.30 1.37 -0.64
C THR A 658 31.45 0.27 -1.29
N GLU A 659 31.34 -0.91 -0.68
CA GLU A 659 30.41 -1.97 -1.12
C GLU A 659 28.95 -1.56 -0.93
N ILE A 660 28.63 -0.94 0.21
CA ILE A 660 27.29 -0.42 0.50
C ILE A 660 26.95 0.73 -0.46
N ALA A 661 27.91 1.61 -0.78
CA ALA A 661 27.70 2.68 -1.77
C ALA A 661 27.23 2.14 -3.13
N LEU A 662 27.85 1.06 -3.61
CA LEU A 662 27.46 0.42 -4.87
C LEU A 662 26.07 -0.23 -4.80
N LEU A 663 25.73 -0.85 -3.67
CA LEU A 663 24.38 -1.39 -3.43
C LEU A 663 23.34 -0.27 -3.39
N MET A 664 23.61 0.81 -2.66
CA MET A 664 22.73 1.97 -2.56
C MET A 664 22.53 2.64 -3.92
N ALA A 665 23.56 2.73 -4.77
CA ALA A 665 23.42 3.26 -6.12
C ALA A 665 22.57 2.37 -7.04
N ASP A 666 22.75 1.04 -6.98
CA ASP A 666 21.87 0.10 -7.70
C ASP A 666 20.42 0.23 -7.21
N TRP A 667 20.19 0.23 -5.90
CA TRP A 667 18.86 0.33 -5.31
C TRP A 667 18.20 1.69 -5.56
N PHE A 668 18.96 2.78 -5.51
CA PHE A 668 18.50 4.14 -5.82
C PHE A 668 17.88 4.24 -7.22
N THR A 669 18.45 3.52 -8.18
CA THR A 669 17.96 3.51 -9.58
C THR A 669 16.91 2.44 -9.85
N ARG A 670 17.00 1.27 -9.20
CA ARG A 670 16.16 0.11 -9.50
C ARG A 670 14.95 -0.06 -8.58
N LEU A 671 15.03 0.38 -7.32
CA LEU A 671 14.05 0.09 -6.27
C LEU A 671 13.41 1.38 -5.74
N LYS A 672 12.21 1.71 -6.23
CA LYS A 672 11.46 2.90 -5.81
C LYS A 672 11.23 2.97 -4.29
N SER A 673 10.99 1.83 -3.63
CA SER A 673 10.77 1.74 -2.18
C SER A 673 12.01 2.00 -1.32
N VAL A 674 13.21 1.97 -1.92
CA VAL A 674 14.50 2.13 -1.23
C VAL A 674 15.16 3.46 -1.55
N ARG A 675 14.74 4.15 -2.61
CA ARG A 675 15.35 5.38 -3.11
C ARG A 675 15.60 6.42 -2.01
N GLN A 676 14.60 6.68 -1.16
CA GLN A 676 14.70 7.61 -0.04
C GLN A 676 15.75 7.18 1.01
N ALA A 677 15.77 5.90 1.36
CA ALA A 677 16.79 5.37 2.26
C ALA A 677 18.21 5.48 1.67
N ALA A 678 18.35 5.25 0.36
CA ALA A 678 19.62 5.43 -0.34
C ALA A 678 20.07 6.91 -0.34
N LEU A 679 19.16 7.86 -0.57
CA LEU A 679 19.45 9.30 -0.46
C LEU A 679 19.88 9.69 0.96
N ALA A 680 19.16 9.23 1.99
CA ALA A 680 19.52 9.46 3.38
C ALA A 680 20.91 8.88 3.72
N TRP A 681 21.23 7.70 3.19
CA TRP A 681 22.55 7.09 3.34
C TRP A 681 23.65 7.90 2.63
N PHE A 682 23.38 8.39 1.40
CA PHE A 682 24.30 9.26 0.66
C PHE A 682 24.58 10.57 1.39
N HIS A 683 23.56 11.19 1.98
CA HIS A 683 23.71 12.41 2.79
C HIS A 683 24.46 12.14 4.11
N ARG A 684 24.27 10.95 4.71
CA ARG A 684 25.00 10.55 5.92
C ARG A 684 26.48 10.24 5.65
N HIS A 685 26.80 9.69 4.47
CA HIS A 685 28.15 9.22 4.12
C HIS A 685 28.66 9.73 2.75
N PRO A 686 28.63 11.05 2.46
CA PRO A 686 28.83 11.57 1.10
C PRO A 686 30.23 11.26 0.54
N GLU A 687 31.26 11.34 1.38
CA GLU A 687 32.64 11.09 0.97
C GLU A 687 32.90 9.60 0.67
N VAL A 688 32.47 8.69 1.55
CA VAL A 688 32.63 7.24 1.34
C VAL A 688 31.80 6.77 0.15
N ALA A 689 30.59 7.32 -0.01
CA ALA A 689 29.75 7.08 -1.17
C ALA A 689 30.48 7.48 -2.47
N ALA A 690 30.97 8.72 -2.54
CA ALA A 690 31.67 9.20 -3.73
C ALA A 690 32.94 8.39 -4.02
N ARG A 691 33.76 8.06 -3.00
CA ARG A 691 34.96 7.23 -3.16
C ARG A 691 34.63 5.87 -3.79
N GLY A 692 33.56 5.20 -3.36
CA GLY A 692 33.14 3.91 -3.92
C GLY A 692 32.54 4.01 -5.34
N LEU A 693 31.87 5.12 -5.65
CA LEU A 693 31.12 5.29 -6.89
C LEU A 693 31.96 5.80 -8.06
N VAL A 694 32.96 6.65 -7.82
CA VAL A 694 33.76 7.28 -8.89
C VAL A 694 34.38 6.26 -9.84
N PRO A 695 35.07 5.18 -9.39
CA PRO A 695 35.64 4.19 -10.31
C PRO A 695 34.60 3.54 -11.24
N THR A 696 33.39 3.31 -10.72
CA THR A 696 32.28 2.75 -11.50
C THR A 696 31.68 3.78 -12.47
N ALA A 697 31.60 5.05 -12.07
CA ALA A 697 31.05 6.14 -12.88
C ALA A 697 31.95 6.51 -14.08
N VAL A 698 33.27 6.41 -13.93
CA VAL A 698 34.23 6.68 -15.04
C VAL A 698 34.62 5.42 -15.82
N GLY A 699 34.20 4.24 -15.33
CA GLY A 699 34.51 2.94 -15.90
C GLY A 699 33.73 2.60 -17.19
N SER A 700 33.67 1.31 -17.53
CA SER A 700 33.03 0.86 -18.77
C SER A 700 31.52 1.16 -18.82
N PRO A 701 30.96 1.47 -20.00
CA PRO A 701 29.52 1.69 -20.16
C PRO A 701 28.69 0.49 -19.70
N GLY A 702 27.65 0.73 -18.91
CA GLY A 702 26.82 -0.34 -18.36
C GLY A 702 25.70 0.14 -17.45
N LYS A 703 24.97 -0.80 -16.82
CA LYS A 703 23.96 -0.50 -15.80
C LYS A 703 24.59 0.10 -14.54
N GLN A 704 25.71 -0.47 -14.08
CA GLN A 704 26.43 -0.03 -12.90
C GLN A 704 26.99 1.38 -13.05
N ARG A 705 27.58 1.71 -14.21
CA ARG A 705 28.03 3.08 -14.53
C ARG A 705 26.90 4.10 -14.40
N ARG A 706 25.75 3.84 -15.03
CA ARG A 706 24.58 4.74 -14.96
C ARG A 706 24.03 4.89 -13.54
N ALA A 707 24.04 3.82 -12.75
CA ALA A 707 23.65 3.85 -11.35
C ALA A 707 24.60 4.75 -10.53
N ALA A 708 25.91 4.60 -10.74
CA ALA A 708 26.93 5.44 -10.09
C ALA A 708 26.84 6.91 -10.53
N GLU A 709 26.68 7.19 -11.83
CA GLU A 709 26.48 8.56 -12.35
C GLU A 709 25.23 9.23 -11.75
N SER A 710 24.14 8.47 -11.63
CA SER A 710 22.89 8.97 -11.03
C SER A 710 23.04 9.24 -9.53
N ALA A 711 23.75 8.37 -8.81
CA ALA A 711 24.04 8.55 -7.39
C ALA A 711 25.01 9.72 -7.14
N LEU A 712 26.04 9.91 -7.96
CA LEU A 712 26.96 11.05 -7.85
C LEU A 712 26.23 12.39 -8.10
N ARG A 713 25.34 12.46 -9.09
CA ARG A 713 24.47 13.62 -9.30
C ARG A 713 23.56 13.88 -8.10
N ALA A 714 22.97 12.83 -7.53
CA ALA A 714 22.12 12.94 -6.33
C ALA A 714 22.89 13.43 -5.09
N ILE A 715 24.12 12.95 -4.88
CA ILE A 715 25.00 13.43 -3.81
C ILE A 715 25.33 14.92 -4.03
N ALA A 716 25.67 15.31 -5.27
CA ALA A 716 25.99 16.69 -5.59
C ALA A 716 24.80 17.64 -5.44
N SER A 717 23.59 17.24 -5.88
CA SER A 717 22.37 18.03 -5.70
C SER A 717 21.97 18.17 -4.24
N GLY A 718 22.38 17.23 -3.37
CA GLY A 718 22.24 17.31 -1.92
C GLY A 718 23.22 18.26 -1.23
N GLY A 719 23.95 19.09 -1.98
CA GLY A 719 24.93 20.05 -1.44
C GLY A 719 26.35 19.51 -1.28
N HIS A 720 26.61 18.25 -1.66
CA HIS A 720 27.91 17.59 -1.46
C HIS A 720 28.76 17.50 -2.75
N ALA A 721 28.62 18.47 -3.66
CA ALA A 721 29.37 18.49 -4.92
C ALA A 721 30.89 18.58 -4.68
N THR A 722 31.30 19.31 -3.64
CA THR A 722 32.72 19.47 -3.25
C THR A 722 33.33 18.14 -2.81
N GLU A 723 32.60 17.36 -2.01
CA GLU A 723 33.00 16.03 -1.52
C GLU A 723 33.15 15.05 -2.69
N VAL A 724 32.22 15.09 -3.65
CA VAL A 724 32.28 14.27 -4.87
C VAL A 724 33.54 14.57 -5.68
N LEU A 725 33.85 15.84 -5.92
CA LEU A 725 35.04 16.25 -6.66
C LEU A 725 36.33 15.94 -5.88
N ARG A 726 36.33 16.08 -4.55
CA ARG A 726 37.46 15.68 -3.69
C ARG A 726 37.71 14.18 -3.73
N ALA A 727 36.66 13.35 -3.71
CA ALA A 727 36.78 11.92 -3.88
C ALA A 727 37.32 11.55 -5.27
N ALA A 728 36.88 12.25 -6.33
CA ALA A 728 37.39 12.05 -7.68
C ALA A 728 38.88 12.39 -7.81
N ALA A 729 39.37 13.42 -7.09
CA ALA A 729 40.78 13.82 -7.11
C ALA A 729 41.74 12.72 -6.62
N HIS A 730 41.29 11.81 -5.75
CA HIS A 730 42.09 10.66 -5.31
C HIS A 730 42.37 9.66 -6.45
N TYR A 731 41.59 9.71 -7.53
CA TYR A 731 41.75 8.87 -8.71
C TYR A 731 42.41 9.60 -9.90
N GLY A 732 42.86 10.85 -9.70
CA GLY A 732 43.58 11.66 -10.68
C GLY A 732 42.73 12.69 -11.42
N GLU A 733 43.38 13.65 -12.10
CA GLU A 733 42.72 14.78 -12.75
C GLU A 733 41.73 14.38 -13.86
N GLN A 734 42.02 13.31 -14.61
CA GLN A 734 41.10 12.79 -15.63
C GLN A 734 39.78 12.30 -15.01
N ALA A 735 39.81 11.69 -13.82
CA ALA A 735 38.60 11.29 -13.13
C ALA A 735 37.77 12.50 -12.69
N VAL A 736 38.43 13.57 -12.22
CA VAL A 736 37.79 14.84 -11.86
C VAL A 736 37.09 15.46 -13.07
N GLU A 737 37.72 15.47 -14.24
CA GLU A 737 37.12 16.02 -15.47
C GLU A 737 35.86 15.25 -15.89
N VAL A 738 35.92 13.91 -15.91
CA VAL A 738 34.76 13.08 -16.24
C VAL A 738 33.64 13.25 -15.23
N VAL A 739 33.96 13.26 -13.93
CA VAL A 739 32.96 13.49 -12.87
C VAL A 739 32.34 14.87 -12.98
N ARG A 740 33.12 15.92 -13.28
CA ARG A 740 32.59 17.27 -13.52
C ARG A 740 31.61 17.28 -14.70
N SER A 741 31.95 16.63 -15.81
CA SER A 741 31.03 16.48 -16.95
C SER A 741 29.74 15.72 -16.59
N ILE A 742 29.80 14.76 -15.66
CA ILE A 742 28.61 14.07 -15.16
C ILE A 742 27.73 15.04 -14.35
N LEU A 743 28.35 15.90 -13.53
CA LEU A 743 27.63 16.88 -12.71
C LEU A 743 27.03 18.04 -13.55
N ASP A 744 27.71 18.44 -14.64
CA ASP A 744 27.29 19.54 -15.53
C ASP A 744 26.25 19.12 -16.60
N THR A 745 25.70 17.90 -16.52
CA THR A 745 24.70 17.42 -17.50
C THR A 745 23.41 18.23 -17.40
N ASP A 746 22.93 18.77 -18.54
CA ASP A 746 21.64 19.49 -18.63
C ASP A 746 20.50 18.67 -17.99
N PRO A 747 19.82 19.19 -16.95
CA PRO A 747 18.71 18.51 -16.28
C PRO A 747 17.59 18.04 -17.22
N LEU A 748 17.34 18.75 -18.33
CA LEU A 748 16.32 18.36 -19.31
C LEU A 748 16.69 17.06 -20.05
N GLN A 749 17.98 16.72 -20.12
CA GLN A 749 18.49 15.48 -20.73
C GLN A 749 18.50 14.29 -19.77
N VAL A 750 18.20 14.51 -18.48
CA VAL A 750 18.07 13.45 -17.48
C VAL A 750 16.72 12.76 -17.64
N LEU A 751 16.64 11.84 -18.61
CA LEU A 751 15.41 11.11 -18.94
C LEU A 751 15.37 9.72 -18.27
N PRO A 752 14.18 9.23 -17.87
CA PRO A 752 14.04 7.86 -17.42
C PRO A 752 14.38 6.87 -18.54
N PRO A 753 14.80 5.63 -18.21
CA PRO A 753 15.18 4.62 -19.21
C PRO A 753 14.05 4.31 -20.19
N ARG A 754 12.80 4.42 -19.73
CA ARG A 754 11.58 4.31 -20.53
C ARG A 754 10.70 5.51 -20.23
N ILE A 755 10.27 6.21 -21.29
CA ILE A 755 9.29 7.30 -21.17
C ILE A 755 7.93 6.67 -20.81
N PRO A 756 7.25 7.15 -19.76
CA PRO A 756 5.92 6.69 -19.40
C PRO A 756 4.93 6.91 -20.55
N ALA A 757 4.11 5.89 -20.85
CA ALA A 757 2.97 6.07 -21.73
C ALA A 757 1.82 6.69 -20.94
N LEU A 758 1.13 7.67 -21.53
CA LEU A 758 -0.03 8.28 -20.90
C LEU A 758 -1.15 7.24 -20.71
N PRO A 759 -1.90 7.27 -19.60
CA PRO A 759 -2.93 6.28 -19.34
C PRO A 759 -4.09 6.38 -20.33
N ALA A 760 -4.69 5.25 -20.71
CA ALA A 760 -5.82 5.22 -21.64
C ALA A 760 -7.11 5.89 -21.11
N TRP A 761 -7.19 6.18 -19.81
CA TRP A 761 -8.30 6.96 -19.23
C TRP A 761 -8.10 8.47 -19.38
N LEU A 762 -6.88 8.92 -19.66
CA LEU A 762 -6.53 10.33 -19.76
C LEU A 762 -6.72 10.82 -21.19
N GLU A 763 -7.67 11.73 -21.37
CA GLU A 763 -7.92 12.43 -22.63
C GLU A 763 -7.63 13.93 -22.45
N PRO A 764 -6.42 14.42 -22.75
CA PRO A 764 -5.99 15.78 -22.43
C PRO A 764 -6.89 16.88 -22.99
N GLY A 765 -7.51 16.65 -24.16
CA GLY A 765 -8.41 17.63 -24.78
C GLY A 765 -9.78 17.76 -24.12
N THR A 766 -10.05 17.03 -23.04
CA THR A 766 -11.30 17.12 -22.25
C THR A 766 -11.12 17.92 -20.95
N LEU A 767 -9.88 18.27 -20.61
CA LEU A 767 -9.52 19.03 -19.41
C LEU A 767 -9.63 20.54 -19.67
N PRO A 768 -9.73 21.37 -18.61
CA PRO A 768 -9.67 22.83 -18.71
C PRO A 768 -8.44 23.30 -19.50
N GLN A 769 -8.57 24.39 -20.25
CA GLN A 769 -7.47 24.96 -21.02
C GLN A 769 -6.44 25.59 -20.07
N ILE A 770 -5.17 25.27 -20.27
CA ILE A 770 -4.06 25.95 -19.62
C ILE A 770 -3.76 27.22 -20.41
N LEU A 771 -3.75 28.38 -19.75
CA LEU A 771 -3.47 29.66 -20.38
C LEU A 771 -1.99 30.02 -20.23
N LEU A 772 -1.45 30.75 -21.21
CA LEU A 772 -0.16 31.42 -21.04
C LEU A 772 -0.25 32.47 -19.93
N ALA A 773 0.89 32.91 -19.40
CA ALA A 773 0.94 33.86 -18.29
C ALA A 773 0.20 35.19 -18.55
N ASP A 774 0.03 35.59 -19.81
CA ASP A 774 -0.73 36.77 -20.23
C ASP A 774 -2.25 36.52 -20.39
N ARG A 775 -2.68 35.27 -20.24
CA ARG A 775 -4.05 34.77 -20.40
C ARG A 775 -4.68 35.01 -21.78
N ALA A 776 -3.89 35.37 -22.80
CA ALA A 776 -4.40 35.69 -24.13
C ALA A 776 -4.64 34.45 -25.00
N GLN A 777 -3.85 33.39 -24.80
CA GLN A 777 -3.88 32.17 -25.58
C GLN A 777 -3.77 30.93 -24.69
N ALA A 778 -4.30 29.81 -25.17
CA ALA A 778 -4.26 28.52 -24.50
C ALA A 778 -3.15 27.61 -25.06
N LEU A 779 -2.63 26.70 -24.25
CA LEU A 779 -1.72 25.66 -24.73
C LEU A 779 -2.43 24.73 -25.73
N PRO A 780 -1.81 24.40 -26.87
CA PRO A 780 -2.36 23.44 -27.82
C PRO A 780 -2.36 22.02 -27.24
N ARG A 781 -3.23 21.15 -27.77
CA ARG A 781 -3.37 19.75 -27.31
C ARG A 781 -2.04 18.98 -27.20
N THR A 782 -1.12 19.18 -28.15
CA THR A 782 0.19 18.51 -28.17
C THR A 782 1.09 18.96 -27.01
N ALA A 783 1.07 20.26 -26.67
CA ALA A 783 1.80 20.79 -25.52
C ALA A 783 1.26 20.22 -24.19
N ILE A 784 -0.06 20.06 -24.07
CA ILE A 784 -0.68 19.45 -22.89
C ILE A 784 -0.27 17.96 -22.76
N GLN A 785 -0.18 17.22 -23.87
CA GLN A 785 0.33 15.84 -23.86
C GLN A 785 1.79 15.78 -23.38
N HIS A 786 2.63 16.72 -23.82
CA HIS A 786 4.02 16.81 -23.35
C HIS A 786 4.08 17.14 -21.85
N LEU A 787 3.28 18.09 -21.36
CA LEU A 787 3.18 18.38 -19.92
C LEU A 787 2.74 17.15 -19.12
N CYS A 788 1.69 16.45 -19.54
CA CYS A 788 1.27 15.21 -18.87
C CYS A 788 2.38 14.15 -18.84
N THR A 789 3.21 14.09 -19.89
CA THR A 789 4.37 13.21 -19.94
C THR A 789 5.44 13.64 -18.93
N MET A 790 5.73 14.94 -18.83
CA MET A 790 6.64 15.49 -17.80
C MET A 790 6.16 15.14 -16.40
N LEU A 791 4.88 15.36 -16.09
CA LEU A 791 4.29 15.02 -14.80
C LEU A 791 4.35 13.51 -14.50
N ALA A 792 4.15 12.67 -15.51
CA ALA A 792 4.24 11.21 -15.37
C ALA A 792 5.69 10.71 -15.19
N MET A 793 6.69 11.48 -15.64
CA MET A 793 8.11 11.21 -15.38
C MET A 793 8.54 11.62 -13.97
N SER A 794 7.84 12.59 -13.37
CA SER A 794 8.16 13.14 -12.05
C SER A 794 7.74 12.23 -10.89
N THR A 795 8.44 12.37 -9.78
CA THR A 795 8.11 11.79 -8.47
C THR A 795 8.18 12.86 -7.39
N PRO A 796 7.63 12.65 -6.17
CA PRO A 796 7.69 13.65 -5.09
C PRO A 796 9.11 14.19 -4.84
N ASP A 797 10.12 13.34 -5.01
CA ASP A 797 11.52 13.60 -4.66
C ASP A 797 12.42 13.91 -5.88
N ASP A 798 11.87 13.85 -7.08
CA ASP A 798 12.63 14.00 -8.34
C ASP A 798 11.67 14.48 -9.42
N VAL A 799 11.54 15.82 -9.52
CA VAL A 799 10.67 16.49 -10.49
C VAL A 799 11.45 16.70 -11.77
N TYR A 800 10.87 16.31 -12.91
CA TYR A 800 11.48 16.60 -14.19
C TYR A 800 11.61 18.12 -14.40
N ALA A 801 12.82 18.59 -14.70
CA ALA A 801 13.15 20.01 -14.78
C ALA A 801 12.27 20.82 -15.77
N GLY A 802 11.69 20.17 -16.78
CA GLY A 802 10.76 20.82 -17.69
C GLY A 802 9.47 21.34 -17.04
N VAL A 803 9.07 20.80 -15.88
CA VAL A 803 7.86 21.23 -15.17
C VAL A 803 7.97 22.68 -14.68
N ASP A 804 9.13 23.09 -14.15
CA ASP A 804 9.35 24.47 -13.69
C ASP A 804 9.27 25.47 -14.84
N ILE A 805 9.82 25.13 -16.02
CA ILE A 805 9.73 25.96 -17.23
C ILE A 805 8.27 26.18 -17.64
N VAL A 806 7.42 25.15 -17.56
CA VAL A 806 5.99 25.28 -17.86
C VAL A 806 5.29 26.13 -16.81
N ARG A 807 5.61 25.96 -15.53
CA ARG A 807 5.03 26.74 -14.43
C ARG A 807 5.33 28.23 -14.57
N ASP A 808 6.50 28.59 -15.08
CA ASP A 808 6.90 29.97 -15.30
C ASP A 808 6.28 30.59 -16.57
N ALA A 809 5.97 29.77 -17.59
CA ALA A 809 5.40 30.23 -18.86
C ALA A 809 3.85 30.35 -18.85
N CYS A 810 3.17 29.70 -17.91
CA CYS A 810 1.72 29.61 -17.86
C CYS A 810 1.10 30.34 -16.65
N ASP A 811 -0.17 30.69 -16.76
CA ASP A 811 -0.94 31.29 -15.67
C ASP A 811 -1.18 30.26 -14.55
N ARG A 812 -0.84 30.63 -13.30
CA ARG A 812 -0.87 29.73 -12.14
C ARG A 812 -2.28 29.24 -11.79
N GLU A 813 -3.30 30.07 -11.97
CA GLU A 813 -4.69 29.70 -11.66
C GLU A 813 -5.20 28.64 -12.67
N SER A 814 -4.93 28.84 -13.96
CA SER A 814 -5.28 27.88 -15.01
C SER A 814 -4.54 26.54 -14.86
N LEU A 815 -3.29 26.55 -14.38
CA LEU A 815 -2.53 25.34 -14.05
C LEU A 815 -3.14 24.58 -12.86
N ALA A 816 -3.57 25.29 -11.81
CA ALA A 816 -4.23 24.69 -10.66
C ALA A 816 -5.59 24.08 -11.04
N GLU A 817 -6.39 24.78 -11.85
CA GLU A 817 -7.66 24.27 -12.36
C GLU A 817 -7.46 23.00 -13.21
N PHE A 818 -6.49 23.03 -14.12
CA PHE A 818 -6.10 21.86 -14.91
C PHE A 818 -5.65 20.69 -14.03
N GLY A 819 -4.77 20.94 -13.06
CA GLY A 819 -4.25 19.93 -12.13
C GLY A 819 -5.37 19.27 -11.32
N TRP A 820 -6.32 20.07 -10.82
CA TRP A 820 -7.48 19.56 -10.09
C TRP A 820 -8.41 18.74 -10.99
N ALA A 821 -8.67 19.19 -12.22
CA ALA A 821 -9.48 18.45 -13.18
C ALA A 821 -8.81 17.11 -13.57
N LEU A 822 -7.49 17.11 -13.77
CA LEU A 822 -6.70 15.89 -14.01
C LEU A 822 -6.84 14.91 -12.84
N PHE A 823 -6.77 15.41 -11.60
CA PHE A 823 -7.01 14.61 -10.40
C PHE A 823 -8.43 14.06 -10.33
N GLN A 824 -9.46 14.83 -10.69
CA GLN A 824 -10.84 14.36 -10.76
C GLN A 824 -11.03 13.28 -11.83
N SER A 825 -10.38 13.40 -12.99
CA SER A 825 -10.37 12.36 -14.02
C SER A 825 -9.70 11.09 -13.54
N TRP A 826 -8.58 11.18 -12.80
CA TRP A 826 -7.96 10.03 -12.16
C TRP A 826 -8.84 9.41 -11.07
N GLN A 827 -9.55 10.23 -10.29
CA GLN A 827 -10.51 9.80 -9.28
C GLN A 827 -11.66 8.99 -9.90
N SER A 828 -12.20 9.54 -10.99
CA SER A 828 -13.21 8.95 -11.86
C SER A 828 -12.72 7.64 -12.49
N ALA A 829 -11.45 7.57 -12.88
CA ALA A 829 -10.78 6.35 -13.34
C ALA A 829 -10.47 5.33 -12.22
N GLY A 830 -11.01 5.52 -11.01
CA GLY A 830 -10.87 4.57 -9.90
C GLY A 830 -9.51 4.63 -9.22
N MET A 831 -8.72 5.67 -9.51
CA MET A 831 -7.39 5.93 -8.97
C MET A 831 -6.42 4.76 -9.14
N PRO A 832 -6.11 4.32 -10.38
CA PRO A 832 -5.16 3.24 -10.60
C PRO A 832 -3.81 3.57 -9.96
N ALA A 833 -3.27 2.65 -9.15
CA ALA A 833 -2.06 2.90 -8.36
C ALA A 833 -0.82 3.24 -9.21
N LYS A 834 -0.72 2.66 -10.41
CA LYS A 834 0.36 2.96 -11.38
C LYS A 834 0.35 4.42 -11.86
N ASP A 835 -0.80 5.08 -11.79
CA ASP A 835 -1.00 6.46 -12.26
C ASP A 835 -1.06 7.44 -11.07
N GLY A 836 -0.55 7.03 -9.89
CA GLY A 836 -0.52 7.85 -8.68
C GLY A 836 0.27 9.16 -8.79
N TRP A 837 1.07 9.32 -9.86
CA TRP A 837 1.75 10.57 -10.21
C TRP A 837 0.76 11.74 -10.35
N VAL A 838 -0.51 11.48 -10.69
CA VAL A 838 -1.55 12.51 -10.80
C VAL A 838 -1.81 13.19 -9.46
N LEU A 839 -1.83 12.43 -8.36
CA LEU A 839 -1.95 13.02 -7.03
C LEU A 839 -0.72 13.87 -6.72
N THR A 840 0.48 13.36 -7.02
CA THR A 840 1.72 14.11 -6.82
C THR A 840 1.79 15.38 -7.64
N ALA A 841 1.23 15.39 -8.86
CA ALA A 841 1.17 16.57 -9.72
C ALA A 841 0.49 17.79 -9.07
N LEU A 842 -0.48 17.56 -8.18
CA LEU A 842 -1.11 18.62 -7.39
C LEU A 842 -0.11 19.36 -6.49
N GLY A 843 1.00 18.72 -6.10
CA GLY A 843 2.06 19.35 -5.30
C GLY A 843 2.77 20.50 -6.01
N TRP A 844 2.78 20.48 -7.35
CA TRP A 844 3.51 21.45 -8.17
C TRP A 844 2.59 22.37 -8.98
N LEU A 845 1.40 21.89 -9.33
CA LEU A 845 0.39 22.65 -10.07
C LEU A 845 -0.65 23.31 -9.16
N GLY A 846 -0.85 22.77 -7.96
CA GLY A 846 -1.91 23.20 -7.05
C GLY A 846 -1.60 24.49 -6.29
N ASP A 847 -2.66 25.07 -5.75
CA ASP A 847 -2.69 26.31 -4.99
C ASP A 847 -3.44 26.12 -3.65
N ASP A 848 -3.73 27.21 -2.94
CA ASP A 848 -4.46 27.16 -1.67
C ASP A 848 -5.90 26.61 -1.81
N GLU A 849 -6.56 26.77 -2.95
CA GLU A 849 -7.86 26.15 -3.19
C GLU A 849 -7.71 24.63 -3.34
N THR A 850 -6.66 24.18 -4.02
CA THR A 850 -6.30 22.75 -4.09
C THR A 850 -6.08 22.16 -2.69
N VAL A 851 -5.40 22.87 -1.79
CA VAL A 851 -5.24 22.47 -0.38
C VAL A 851 -6.59 22.30 0.32
N ARG A 852 -7.49 23.27 0.14
CA ARG A 852 -8.83 23.28 0.77
C ARG A 852 -9.71 22.14 0.25
N LEU A 853 -9.61 21.79 -1.03
CA LEU A 853 -10.35 20.70 -1.67
C LEU A 853 -9.75 19.32 -1.34
N LEU A 854 -8.43 19.20 -1.26
CA LEU A 854 -7.73 17.94 -1.01
C LEU A 854 -7.76 17.52 0.46
N THR A 855 -7.67 18.46 1.40
CA THR A 855 -7.61 18.16 2.85
C THR A 855 -8.78 17.29 3.34
N PRO A 856 -10.06 17.56 3.00
CA PRO A 856 -11.18 16.70 3.38
C PRO A 856 -11.04 15.28 2.83
N LEU A 857 -10.51 15.12 1.61
CA LEU A 857 -10.28 13.80 1.00
C LEU A 857 -9.19 13.02 1.74
N ILE A 858 -8.08 13.68 2.09
CA ILE A 858 -6.99 13.07 2.89
C ILE A 858 -7.54 12.53 4.21
N ARG A 859 -8.41 13.29 4.88
CA ARG A 859 -9.02 12.89 6.16
C ARG A 859 -10.00 11.71 6.02
N ALA A 860 -10.68 11.60 4.88
CA ALA A 860 -11.68 10.56 4.62
C ALA A 860 -11.06 9.24 4.12
N TRP A 861 -9.97 9.31 3.34
CA TRP A 861 -9.39 8.14 2.66
C TRP A 861 -9.06 6.94 3.55
N PRO A 862 -8.48 7.07 4.75
CA PRO A 862 -8.20 5.91 5.59
C PRO A 862 -9.45 5.09 5.90
N GLY A 863 -10.60 5.75 6.11
CA GLY A 863 -11.89 5.11 6.39
C GLY A 863 -12.50 4.34 5.20
N VAL A 864 -11.96 4.51 3.99
CA VAL A 864 -12.41 3.83 2.77
C VAL A 864 -11.31 3.00 2.10
N GLY A 865 -10.29 2.59 2.88
CA GLY A 865 -9.17 1.76 2.43
C GLY A 865 -8.12 2.50 1.61
N GLY A 866 -7.98 3.83 1.78
CA GLY A 866 -7.10 4.71 1.02
C GLY A 866 -5.85 5.19 1.76
N HIS A 867 -5.31 4.42 2.71
CA HIS A 867 -4.18 4.84 3.57
C HIS A 867 -2.97 5.38 2.79
N ALA A 868 -2.49 4.66 1.76
CA ALA A 868 -1.34 5.10 0.97
C ALA A 868 -1.60 6.43 0.23
N ARG A 869 -2.83 6.67 -0.23
CA ARG A 869 -3.23 7.95 -0.86
C ARG A 869 -3.29 9.07 0.16
N ALA A 870 -3.75 8.80 1.38
CA ALA A 870 -3.75 9.79 2.45
C ALA A 870 -2.32 10.21 2.80
N VAL A 871 -1.39 9.26 2.91
CA VAL A 871 0.04 9.57 3.11
C VAL A 871 0.60 10.40 1.96
N ALA A 872 0.39 9.97 0.71
CA ALA A 872 0.84 10.74 -0.46
C ALA A 872 0.20 12.13 -0.55
N GLY A 873 -1.04 12.29 -0.09
CA GLY A 873 -1.68 13.59 0.01
C GLY A 873 -1.02 14.52 1.03
N LEU A 874 -0.43 13.99 2.09
CA LEU A 874 0.41 14.79 3.00
C LEU A 874 1.70 15.25 2.31
N ASP A 875 2.30 14.40 1.46
CA ASP A 875 3.45 14.79 0.62
C ASP A 875 3.06 15.98 -0.27
N VAL A 876 1.88 15.93 -0.90
CA VAL A 876 1.35 17.02 -1.74
C VAL A 876 1.20 18.33 -0.96
N LEU A 877 0.62 18.28 0.25
CA LEU A 877 0.50 19.49 1.09
C LEU A 877 1.87 20.07 1.45
N ALA A 878 2.84 19.22 1.78
CA ALA A 878 4.19 19.65 2.07
C ALA A 878 4.87 20.27 0.82
N SER A 879 4.66 19.71 -0.37
CA SER A 879 5.21 20.23 -1.62
C SER A 879 4.61 21.56 -2.08
N ILE A 880 3.31 21.80 -1.84
CA ILE A 880 2.69 23.11 -2.12
C ILE A 880 3.34 24.20 -1.25
N GLY A 881 3.62 23.88 0.02
CA GLY A 881 4.51 24.67 0.88
C GLY A 881 4.02 26.07 1.29
N THR A 882 2.77 26.45 0.96
CA THR A 882 2.16 27.71 1.43
C THR A 882 1.80 27.62 2.91
N ASP A 883 1.67 28.77 3.59
CA ASP A 883 1.23 28.83 5.00
C ASP A 883 -0.10 28.11 5.22
N VAL A 884 -1.02 28.21 4.25
CA VAL A 884 -2.30 27.49 4.26
C VAL A 884 -2.07 25.97 4.17
N ALA A 885 -1.17 25.51 3.29
CA ALA A 885 -0.83 24.09 3.18
C ALA A 885 -0.21 23.54 4.47
N LEU A 886 0.73 24.27 5.06
CA LEU A 886 1.39 23.89 6.31
C LEU A 886 0.43 23.91 7.51
N MET A 887 -0.46 24.91 7.59
CA MET A 887 -1.54 24.95 8.60
C MET A 887 -2.47 23.73 8.46
N HIS A 888 -2.86 23.36 7.25
CA HIS A 888 -3.71 22.20 7.00
C HIS A 888 -2.99 20.89 7.35
N LEU A 889 -1.71 20.76 7.00
CA LEU A 889 -0.86 19.62 7.35
C LEU A 889 -0.72 19.47 8.88
N HIS A 890 -0.40 20.56 9.59
CA HIS A 890 -0.36 20.58 11.05
C HIS A 890 -1.72 20.24 11.65
N GLY A 891 -2.81 20.80 11.11
CA GLY A 891 -4.17 20.48 11.55
C GLY A 891 -4.55 19.00 11.37
N ILE A 892 -3.99 18.32 10.36
CA ILE A 892 -4.14 16.86 10.20
C ILE A 892 -3.35 16.12 11.30
N ALA A 893 -2.09 16.51 11.55
CA ALA A 893 -1.24 15.93 12.59
C ALA A 893 -1.85 16.02 13.99
N GLN A 894 -2.71 17.00 14.25
CA GLN A 894 -3.36 17.17 15.56
C GLN A 894 -4.75 16.48 15.68
N LYS A 895 -5.56 16.47 14.61
CA LYS A 895 -7.02 16.24 14.72
C LYS A 895 -7.53 14.95 14.07
N VAL A 896 -6.72 14.29 13.26
CA VAL A 896 -7.20 13.11 12.51
C VAL A 896 -7.33 11.90 13.44
N LYS A 897 -8.47 11.19 13.32
CA LYS A 897 -8.81 9.99 14.12
C LYS A 897 -7.94 8.78 13.81
N PHE A 898 -7.35 8.74 12.60
CA PHE A 898 -6.53 7.63 12.12
C PHE A 898 -5.07 7.80 12.57
N ARG A 899 -4.63 6.97 13.51
CA ARG A 899 -3.31 7.05 14.16
C ARG A 899 -2.14 7.06 13.16
N ALA A 900 -2.08 6.10 12.23
CA ALA A 900 -0.97 6.01 11.28
C ALA A 900 -0.85 7.24 10.37
N LEU A 901 -1.99 7.84 9.97
CA LEU A 901 -1.98 9.07 9.18
C LEU A 901 -1.54 10.28 10.03
N ARG A 902 -1.96 10.31 11.29
CA ARG A 902 -1.57 11.33 12.27
C ARG A 902 -0.05 11.32 12.52
N GLU A 903 0.51 10.14 12.78
CA GLU A 903 1.96 9.94 12.97
C GLU A 903 2.73 10.39 11.72
N ARG A 904 2.30 9.94 10.54
CA ARG A 904 2.97 10.35 9.29
C ARG A 904 2.89 11.85 8.99
N ALA A 905 1.79 12.50 9.36
CA ALA A 905 1.67 13.96 9.27
C ALA A 905 2.58 14.65 10.28
N GLN A 906 2.70 14.11 11.50
CA GLN A 906 3.61 14.62 12.52
C GLN A 906 5.07 14.49 12.08
N ASP A 907 5.48 13.36 11.50
CA ASP A 907 6.83 13.17 10.96
C ASP A 907 7.19 14.25 9.94
N LYS A 908 6.25 14.58 9.05
CA LYS A 908 6.47 15.64 8.05
C LYS A 908 6.56 17.02 8.65
N VAL A 909 5.69 17.33 9.62
CA VAL A 909 5.75 18.60 10.33
C VAL A 909 7.09 18.71 11.06
N ASN A 910 7.57 17.62 11.68
CA ASN A 910 8.87 17.59 12.33
C ASN A 910 10.00 17.80 11.33
N GLN A 911 9.97 17.11 10.18
CA GLN A 911 10.95 17.26 9.11
C GLN A 911 11.03 18.71 8.61
N ILE A 912 9.88 19.31 8.27
CA ILE A 912 9.81 20.71 7.81
C ILE A 912 10.30 21.67 8.91
N ALA A 913 9.97 21.38 10.17
CA ALA A 913 10.45 22.18 11.29
C ALA A 913 11.97 22.07 11.44
N GLU A 914 12.55 20.88 11.37
CA GLU A 914 13.99 20.64 11.42
C GLU A 914 14.73 21.34 10.28
N GLU A 915 14.21 21.27 9.04
CA GLU A 915 14.73 21.99 7.87
C GLU A 915 14.76 23.51 8.09
N LEU A 916 13.84 24.04 8.91
CA LEU A 916 13.76 25.44 9.29
C LEU A 916 14.48 25.78 10.61
N GLY A 917 15.12 24.79 11.26
CA GLY A 917 15.78 24.95 12.56
C GLY A 917 14.80 25.17 13.73
N LEU A 918 13.59 24.62 13.64
CA LEU A 918 12.48 24.80 14.58
C LEU A 918 12.01 23.46 15.15
N THR A 919 11.41 23.50 16.33
CA THR A 919 10.53 22.42 16.79
C THR A 919 9.18 22.47 16.07
N ALA A 920 8.48 21.34 15.96
CA ALA A 920 7.14 21.31 15.37
C ALA A 920 6.13 22.26 16.07
N GLU A 921 6.29 22.46 17.37
CA GLU A 921 5.45 23.40 18.11
C GLU A 921 5.83 24.87 17.83
N GLN A 922 7.13 25.19 17.65
CA GLN A 922 7.56 26.54 17.23
C GLN A 922 7.12 26.85 15.80
N LEU A 923 7.21 25.88 14.89
CA LEU A 923 6.66 26.03 13.54
C LEU A 923 5.16 26.34 13.60
N ALA A 924 4.40 25.61 14.41
CA ALA A 924 2.98 25.85 14.58
C ALA A 924 2.64 27.21 15.23
N ASP A 925 3.50 27.75 16.10
CA ASP A 925 3.35 29.10 16.65
C ASP A 925 3.52 30.18 15.56
N ARG A 926 4.37 29.93 14.56
CA ARG A 926 4.66 30.87 13.46
C ARG A 926 3.68 30.77 12.28
N LEU A 927 3.04 29.62 12.10
CA LEU A 927 2.08 29.35 11.02
C LEU A 927 0.67 29.88 11.30
N VAL A 928 0.48 30.67 12.37
CA VAL A 928 -0.82 31.29 12.64
C VAL A 928 -1.03 32.42 11.63
N PRO A 929 -2.02 32.32 10.73
CA PRO A 929 -2.22 33.34 9.71
C PRO A 929 -2.78 34.63 10.35
N ASP A 930 -2.33 35.76 9.84
CA ASP A 930 -2.91 37.08 10.14
C ASP A 930 -4.33 37.25 9.59
N LEU A 931 -4.76 36.34 8.70
CA LEU A 931 -6.02 36.35 7.96
C LEU A 931 -6.23 37.63 7.13
N GLY A 932 -5.14 38.28 6.75
CA GLY A 932 -5.13 39.58 6.07
C GLY A 932 -5.66 40.72 6.94
N LEU A 933 -5.60 40.60 8.27
CA LEU A 933 -5.87 41.69 9.21
C LEU A 933 -4.66 42.65 9.24
N ASN A 934 -4.95 43.94 9.41
CA ASN A 934 -3.95 44.95 9.71
C ASN A 934 -3.33 44.72 11.11
N PRO A 935 -2.16 45.32 11.43
CA PRO A 935 -1.52 45.18 12.74
C PRO A 935 -2.39 45.58 13.96
N ASP A 936 -3.38 46.44 13.75
CA ASP A 936 -4.37 46.84 14.76
C ASP A 936 -5.52 45.83 14.92
N GLY A 937 -5.53 44.74 14.15
CA GLY A 937 -6.56 43.70 14.16
C GLY A 937 -7.78 44.00 13.29
N SER A 938 -7.75 45.07 12.48
CA SER A 938 -8.87 45.46 11.60
C SER A 938 -8.72 44.92 10.17
N LEU A 939 -9.84 44.77 9.45
CA LEU A 939 -9.85 44.54 8.00
C LEU A 939 -10.97 45.35 7.36
N THR A 940 -10.64 46.12 6.32
CA THR A 940 -11.62 46.89 5.55
C THR A 940 -12.11 46.10 4.34
N LEU A 941 -13.43 45.95 4.23
CA LEU A 941 -14.12 45.33 3.12
C LEU A 941 -14.82 46.41 2.29
N ASP A 942 -14.45 46.51 1.01
CA ASP A 942 -14.93 47.55 0.10
C ASP A 942 -16.06 47.04 -0.80
N TYR A 943 -17.21 47.73 -0.78
CA TYR A 943 -18.33 47.48 -1.70
C TYR A 943 -18.39 48.53 -2.82
N GLY A 944 -17.47 49.51 -2.84
CA GLY A 944 -17.49 50.69 -3.70
C GLY A 944 -18.04 51.92 -2.94
N PRO A 945 -19.37 52.15 -2.94
CA PRO A 945 -19.96 53.34 -2.32
C PRO A 945 -20.11 53.25 -0.79
N ARG A 946 -19.76 52.11 -0.18
CA ARG A 946 -19.76 51.91 1.27
C ARG A 946 -18.68 50.91 1.66
N ARG A 947 -18.09 51.10 2.84
CA ARG A 947 -17.07 50.24 3.41
C ARG A 947 -17.49 49.67 4.76
N PHE A 948 -16.93 48.50 5.09
CA PHE A 948 -17.16 47.85 6.37
C PHE A 948 -15.84 47.48 7.02
N VAL A 949 -15.70 47.73 8.32
CA VAL A 949 -14.51 47.35 9.09
C VAL A 949 -14.82 46.13 9.93
N VAL A 950 -14.03 45.08 9.80
CA VAL A 950 -14.12 43.85 10.59
C VAL A 950 -13.50 44.07 11.97
N GLY A 951 -14.17 43.56 13.01
CA GLY A 951 -13.64 43.46 14.38
C GLY A 951 -14.02 42.13 15.04
N PHE A 952 -13.52 41.86 16.25
CA PHE A 952 -13.74 40.60 16.97
C PHE A 952 -14.32 40.83 18.36
N ASP A 953 -15.31 40.01 18.74
CA ASP A 953 -15.93 40.07 20.07
C ASP A 953 -15.11 39.34 21.15
N GLU A 954 -15.62 39.33 22.38
CA GLU A 954 -15.00 38.67 23.55
C GLU A 954 -14.99 37.13 23.41
N GLN A 955 -15.62 36.56 22.38
CA GLN A 955 -15.50 35.15 22.02
C GLN A 955 -14.76 34.96 20.68
N LEU A 956 -14.09 36.00 20.20
CA LEU A 956 -13.37 36.07 18.94
C LEU A 956 -14.22 35.72 17.72
N LYS A 957 -15.51 36.06 17.76
CA LYS A 957 -16.37 35.98 16.59
C LYS A 957 -16.24 37.28 15.79
N PRO A 958 -16.04 37.18 14.46
CA PRO A 958 -15.98 38.36 13.62
C PRO A 958 -17.34 39.06 13.56
N TYR A 959 -17.32 40.38 13.69
CA TYR A 959 -18.42 41.29 13.38
C TYR A 959 -17.94 42.36 12.41
N VAL A 960 -18.87 43.12 11.83
CA VAL A 960 -18.55 44.26 10.96
C VAL A 960 -19.19 45.53 11.47
N THR A 961 -18.50 46.65 11.31
CA THR A 961 -18.99 47.98 11.62
C THR A 961 -19.10 48.77 10.33
N ASP A 962 -20.25 49.43 10.12
CA ASP A 962 -20.43 50.33 8.98
C ASP A 962 -19.81 51.72 9.24
N GLU A 963 -19.79 52.58 8.23
CA GLU A 963 -19.21 53.94 8.29
C GLU A 963 -19.86 54.84 9.35
N ASN A 964 -21.06 54.50 9.83
CA ASN A 964 -21.76 55.21 10.90
C ASN A 964 -21.44 54.64 12.30
N GLY A 965 -20.53 53.67 12.40
CA GLY A 965 -20.20 53.02 13.67
C GLY A 965 -21.19 51.93 14.10
N THR A 966 -22.15 51.53 13.26
CA THR A 966 -23.15 50.53 13.64
C THR A 966 -22.59 49.12 13.50
N ARG A 967 -22.54 48.39 14.62
CA ARG A 967 -22.07 47.00 14.70
C ARG A 967 -23.11 46.02 14.17
N ARG A 968 -22.70 45.10 13.29
CA ARG A 968 -23.53 44.04 12.69
C ARG A 968 -22.85 42.68 12.79
N LYS A 969 -23.66 41.63 13.00
CA LYS A 969 -23.18 40.24 13.10
C LYS A 969 -22.76 39.62 11.75
N ASP A 970 -23.20 40.20 10.65
CA ASP A 970 -22.87 39.73 9.31
C ASP A 970 -22.73 40.87 8.31
N LEU A 971 -22.00 40.58 7.24
CA LEU A 971 -21.84 41.50 6.12
C LEU A 971 -23.14 41.56 5.31
N PRO A 972 -23.66 42.74 4.93
CA PRO A 972 -24.86 42.84 4.11
C PRO A 972 -24.69 42.15 2.74
N LYS A 973 -25.75 41.51 2.23
CA LYS A 973 -25.71 40.94 0.87
C LYS A 973 -25.40 42.05 -0.17
N PRO A 974 -24.58 41.77 -1.20
CA PRO A 974 -24.36 42.69 -2.32
C PRO A 974 -25.70 43.09 -2.97
N GLY A 975 -25.89 44.39 -3.16
CA GLY A 975 -27.08 44.97 -3.79
C GLY A 975 -26.80 45.56 -5.17
N ALA A 976 -27.86 45.93 -5.89
CA ALA A 976 -27.76 46.50 -7.24
C ALA A 976 -27.03 47.86 -7.34
N ARG A 977 -26.82 48.54 -6.20
CA ARG A 977 -26.08 49.81 -6.12
C ARG A 977 -24.63 49.63 -5.67
N ASP A 978 -24.24 48.42 -5.28
CA ASP A 978 -22.85 48.11 -4.93
C ASP A 978 -22.07 47.76 -6.21
N ASP A 979 -20.75 47.84 -6.12
CA ASP A 979 -19.86 47.43 -7.20
C ASP A 979 -20.00 45.93 -7.49
N GLN A 980 -20.20 45.57 -8.76
CA GLN A 980 -20.56 44.20 -9.17
C GLN A 980 -19.40 43.21 -9.06
N ASP A 981 -18.16 43.69 -8.97
CA ASP A 981 -16.98 42.86 -8.81
C ASP A 981 -16.49 42.87 -7.34
N LEU A 982 -16.40 44.05 -6.73
CA LEU A 982 -15.87 44.19 -5.36
C LEU A 982 -16.81 43.64 -4.29
N ALA A 983 -18.13 43.85 -4.40
CA ALA A 983 -19.05 43.45 -3.34
C ALA A 983 -19.24 41.92 -3.21
N PRO A 984 -19.41 41.14 -4.29
CA PRO A 984 -19.41 39.68 -4.20
C PRO A 984 -18.07 39.12 -3.70
N ALA A 985 -16.94 39.70 -4.12
CA ALA A 985 -15.61 39.30 -3.66
C ALA A 985 -15.42 39.57 -2.17
N ALA A 986 -15.82 40.75 -1.68
CA ALA A 986 -15.76 41.10 -0.26
C ALA A 986 -16.68 40.22 0.60
N HIS A 987 -17.88 39.88 0.12
CA HIS A 987 -18.78 38.96 0.81
C HIS A 987 -18.23 37.54 0.87
N LYS A 988 -17.64 37.03 -0.22
CA LYS A 988 -16.93 35.74 -0.25
C LYS A 988 -15.74 35.75 0.73
N ARG A 989 -14.96 36.83 0.75
CA ARG A 989 -13.81 37.02 1.65
C ARG A 989 -14.22 37.02 3.12
N PHE A 990 -15.30 37.69 3.50
CA PHE A 990 -15.79 37.68 4.89
C PHE A 990 -16.30 36.31 5.33
N ALA A 991 -17.01 35.58 4.45
CA ALA A 991 -17.46 34.22 4.76
C ALA A 991 -16.28 33.25 4.97
N ALA A 992 -15.23 33.37 4.15
CA ALA A 992 -13.98 32.63 4.33
C ALA A 992 -13.28 33.00 5.65
N LEU A 993 -13.14 34.30 5.94
CA LEU A 993 -12.56 34.81 7.18
C LEU A 993 -13.27 34.25 8.43
N LYS A 994 -14.62 34.24 8.44
CA LYS A 994 -15.41 33.66 9.54
C LYS A 994 -15.08 32.20 9.82
N LYS A 995 -14.91 31.42 8.75
CA LYS A 995 -14.58 29.99 8.85
C LYS A 995 -13.15 29.80 9.36
N ASP A 996 -12.21 30.54 8.79
CA ASP A 996 -10.78 30.42 9.08
C ASP A 996 -10.47 30.93 10.51
N ALA A 997 -10.98 32.10 10.90
CA ALA A 997 -10.82 32.64 12.25
C ALA A 997 -11.36 31.68 13.33
N ARG A 998 -12.55 31.10 13.13
CA ARG A 998 -13.12 30.13 14.08
C ARG A 998 -12.23 28.89 14.23
N ALA A 999 -11.63 28.42 13.13
CA ALA A 999 -10.75 27.25 13.15
C ALA A 999 -9.42 27.55 13.86
N VAL A 1000 -8.82 28.72 13.57
CA VAL A 1000 -7.57 29.19 14.17
C VAL A 1000 -7.73 29.41 15.68
N VAL A 1001 -8.76 30.15 16.11
CA VAL A 1001 -9.01 30.44 17.53
C VAL A 1001 -9.26 29.16 18.33
N ALA A 1002 -10.11 28.26 17.82
CA ALA A 1002 -10.36 26.98 18.49
C ALA A 1002 -9.10 26.11 18.61
N ASP A 1003 -8.11 26.32 17.75
CA ASP A 1003 -6.82 25.64 17.83
C ASP A 1003 -5.88 26.28 18.84
N GLN A 1004 -5.71 27.61 18.77
CA GLN A 1004 -4.85 28.34 19.69
C GLN A 1004 -5.31 28.24 21.14
N LEU A 1005 -6.63 28.19 21.40
CA LEU A 1005 -7.16 27.91 22.73
C LEU A 1005 -6.63 26.60 23.32
N ARG A 1006 -6.67 25.51 22.54
CA ARG A 1006 -6.16 24.20 22.99
C ARG A 1006 -4.65 24.23 23.18
N ARG A 1007 -3.92 24.95 22.32
CA ARG A 1007 -2.46 25.03 22.38
C ARG A 1007 -2.00 25.82 23.61
N LEU A 1008 -2.66 26.94 23.91
CA LEU A 1008 -2.39 27.73 25.11
C LEU A 1008 -2.72 26.95 26.40
N GLU A 1009 -3.87 26.27 26.46
CA GLU A 1009 -4.19 25.42 27.62
C GLU A 1009 -3.16 24.29 27.79
N ARG A 1010 -2.77 23.63 26.69
CA ARG A 1010 -1.73 22.60 26.72
C ARG A 1010 -0.39 23.17 27.16
N ALA A 1011 0.00 24.35 26.68
CA ALA A 1011 1.25 25.01 27.06
C ALA A 1011 1.31 25.34 28.56
N MET A 1012 0.18 25.67 29.18
CA MET A 1012 0.08 25.82 30.64
C MET A 1012 0.35 24.48 31.35
N VAL A 1013 -0.30 23.39 30.90
CA VAL A 1013 -0.20 22.05 31.49
C VAL A 1013 1.19 21.42 31.31
N THR A 1014 1.78 21.55 30.13
CA THR A 1014 3.13 21.04 29.83
C THR A 1014 4.23 22.03 30.19
N GLN A 1015 3.88 23.14 30.84
CA GLN A 1015 4.79 24.20 31.27
C GLN A 1015 5.71 24.73 30.15
N ARG A 1016 5.19 24.83 28.93
CA ARG A 1016 5.95 25.39 27.81
C ARG A 1016 6.25 26.87 28.07
N ARG A 1017 7.46 27.28 27.68
CA ARG A 1017 7.99 28.64 27.81
C ARG A 1017 8.54 29.14 26.48
N TRP A 1018 8.55 30.46 26.31
CA TRP A 1018 9.09 31.16 25.15
C TRP A 1018 10.06 32.25 25.60
N PRO A 1019 11.11 32.56 24.82
CA PRO A 1019 11.88 33.78 25.03
C PRO A 1019 10.97 35.01 25.01
N ALA A 1020 11.24 36.03 25.83
CA ALA A 1020 10.41 37.24 25.92
C ALA A 1020 10.19 37.93 24.55
N ALA A 1021 11.20 37.91 23.67
CA ALA A 1021 11.10 38.45 22.31
C ALA A 1021 10.12 37.65 21.43
N GLU A 1022 10.15 36.32 21.49
CA GLU A 1022 9.21 35.47 20.76
C GLU A 1022 7.80 35.61 21.33
N PHE A 1023 7.66 35.72 22.66
CA PHE A 1023 6.37 35.96 23.30
C PHE A 1023 5.71 37.23 22.73
N ARG A 1024 6.47 38.32 22.62
CA ARG A 1024 5.94 39.58 22.08
C ARG A 1024 5.52 39.43 20.61
N ALA A 1025 6.41 38.93 19.76
CA ALA A 1025 6.17 38.82 18.33
C ALA A 1025 5.02 37.87 17.97
N LEU A 1026 4.93 36.71 18.63
CA LEU A 1026 3.98 35.65 18.27
C LEU A 1026 2.60 35.84 18.91
N PHE A 1027 2.53 36.48 20.08
CA PHE A 1027 1.32 36.54 20.88
C PHE A 1027 0.80 37.97 21.05
N VAL A 1028 1.65 38.91 21.50
CA VAL A 1028 1.23 40.28 21.82
C VAL A 1028 1.01 41.13 20.57
N ASP A 1029 1.91 41.02 19.59
CA ASP A 1029 1.88 41.83 18.37
C ASP A 1029 0.98 41.23 17.28
N HIS A 1030 0.64 39.94 17.39
CA HIS A 1030 -0.17 39.24 16.42
C HIS A 1030 -1.61 39.79 16.37
N PRO A 1031 -2.14 40.17 15.18
CA PRO A 1031 -3.39 40.92 15.04
C PRO A 1031 -4.65 40.19 15.56
N LEU A 1032 -4.69 38.86 15.47
CA LEU A 1032 -5.78 38.03 16.02
C LEU A 1032 -5.51 37.45 17.43
N ILE A 1033 -4.30 36.94 17.71
CA ILE A 1033 -4.02 36.12 18.90
C ILE A 1033 -3.92 36.94 20.18
N TRP A 1034 -3.52 38.22 20.10
CA TRP A 1034 -3.39 39.08 21.28
C TRP A 1034 -4.69 39.18 22.10
N HIS A 1035 -5.85 39.06 21.44
CA HIS A 1035 -7.16 39.03 22.09
C HIS A 1035 -7.36 37.84 23.04
N LEU A 1036 -6.69 36.70 22.80
CA LEU A 1036 -6.64 35.57 23.76
C LEU A 1036 -5.62 35.83 24.87
N VAL A 1037 -4.49 36.42 24.50
CA VAL A 1037 -3.32 36.61 25.37
C VAL A 1037 -3.62 37.54 26.53
N ARG A 1038 -4.35 38.65 26.28
CA ARG A 1038 -4.79 39.60 27.32
C ARG A 1038 -5.81 39.06 28.32
N ARG A 1039 -6.30 37.83 28.10
CA ARG A 1039 -7.31 37.17 28.94
C ARG A 1039 -6.73 36.02 29.77
N LEU A 1040 -5.41 35.99 29.89
CA LEU A 1040 -4.65 34.98 30.62
C LEU A 1040 -3.65 35.67 31.54
N VAL A 1041 -3.35 35.01 32.66
CA VAL A 1041 -2.22 35.38 33.51
C VAL A 1041 -0.96 34.69 32.98
N TRP A 1042 0.05 35.48 32.68
CA TRP A 1042 1.36 35.02 32.25
C TRP A 1042 2.34 35.15 33.39
N ALA A 1043 3.47 34.46 33.29
CA ALA A 1043 4.56 34.58 34.25
C ALA A 1043 5.91 34.47 33.54
N SER A 1044 6.89 35.15 34.11
CA SER A 1044 8.30 35.02 33.74
C SER A 1044 8.99 34.03 34.67
N TYR A 1045 9.95 33.30 34.11
CA TYR A 1045 10.67 32.23 34.76
C TYR A 1045 12.17 32.36 34.51
N ASP A 1046 12.96 32.13 35.56
CA ASP A 1046 14.42 32.09 35.47
C ASP A 1046 14.93 30.84 34.74
N GLU A 1047 16.24 30.73 34.51
CA GLU A 1047 16.87 29.56 33.88
C GLU A 1047 16.62 28.24 34.66
N ALA A 1048 16.38 28.32 35.96
CA ALA A 1048 16.07 27.17 36.81
C ALA A 1048 14.58 26.79 36.79
N GLY A 1049 13.74 27.56 36.08
CA GLY A 1049 12.30 27.33 35.95
C GLY A 1049 11.47 27.84 37.13
N HIS A 1050 12.05 28.65 38.03
CA HIS A 1050 11.29 29.25 39.12
C HIS A 1050 10.52 30.48 38.63
N LEU A 1051 9.32 30.66 39.17
CA LEU A 1051 8.50 31.84 38.88
C LEU A 1051 9.18 33.09 39.44
N VAL A 1052 9.47 34.06 38.57
CA VAL A 1052 10.04 35.37 38.93
C VAL A 1052 8.94 36.36 39.24
N ARG A 1053 7.94 36.47 38.35
CA ARG A 1053 6.74 37.31 38.52
C ARG A 1053 5.61 36.90 37.59
N ALA A 1054 4.37 37.12 38.02
CA ALA A 1054 3.17 36.99 37.20
C ALA A 1054 2.67 38.34 36.69
N PHE A 1055 2.01 38.37 35.53
CA PHE A 1055 1.50 39.58 34.87
C PHE A 1055 0.35 39.30 33.91
N ARG A 1056 -0.42 40.34 33.54
CA ARG A 1056 -1.40 40.34 32.44
C ARG A 1056 -0.93 41.26 31.30
N VAL A 1057 -1.53 41.13 30.13
CA VAL A 1057 -1.39 42.09 29.01
C VAL A 1057 -2.58 43.04 29.01
N ALA A 1058 -2.35 44.34 29.10
CA ALA A 1058 -3.37 45.38 29.10
C ALA A 1058 -3.89 45.71 27.68
N GLU A 1059 -4.94 46.53 27.61
CA GLU A 1059 -5.64 46.94 26.40
C GLU A 1059 -4.73 47.63 25.37
N ASP A 1060 -3.73 48.36 25.86
CA ASP A 1060 -2.71 49.07 25.09
C ASP A 1060 -1.47 48.21 24.79
N ARG A 1061 -1.54 46.91 25.08
CA ARG A 1061 -0.46 45.92 24.93
C ARG A 1061 0.74 46.13 25.88
N THR A 1062 0.59 46.94 26.92
CA THR A 1062 1.56 46.99 28.03
C THR A 1062 1.35 45.80 28.98
N LEU A 1063 2.33 45.54 29.84
CA LEU A 1063 2.26 44.46 30.83
C LEU A 1063 2.01 45.05 32.21
N ALA A 1064 1.15 44.42 33.00
CA ALA A 1064 0.78 44.86 34.34
C ALA A 1064 0.81 43.70 35.34
N ASP A 1065 1.30 43.94 36.56
CA ASP A 1065 1.30 42.95 37.64
C ASP A 1065 -0.06 42.87 38.37
N VAL A 1066 -0.11 42.16 39.50
CA VAL A 1066 -1.34 41.97 40.29
C VAL A 1066 -1.86 43.27 40.91
N ASN A 1067 -1.01 44.28 41.10
CA ASN A 1067 -1.37 45.60 41.62
C ASN A 1067 -1.63 46.62 40.49
N ASP A 1068 -1.64 46.16 39.24
CA ASP A 1068 -1.76 46.97 38.03
C ASP A 1068 -0.55 47.88 37.75
N ASP A 1069 0.59 47.60 38.37
CA ASP A 1069 1.85 48.31 38.13
C ASP A 1069 2.52 47.80 36.84
N SER A 1070 3.13 48.72 36.08
CA SER A 1070 3.76 48.39 34.80
C SER A 1070 4.97 47.46 34.95
N VAL A 1071 5.03 46.43 34.11
CA VAL A 1071 6.09 45.40 34.12
C VAL A 1071 6.92 45.44 32.85
N GLU A 1072 8.24 45.37 33.00
CA GLU A 1072 9.18 45.08 31.92
C GLU A 1072 9.74 43.65 32.04
N LEU A 1073 9.94 43.00 30.90
CA LEU A 1073 10.51 41.65 30.81
C LEU A 1073 12.02 41.74 30.53
N GLY A 1074 12.82 41.00 31.29
CA GLY A 1074 14.25 40.82 31.04
C GLY A 1074 14.55 39.73 29.99
N GLU A 1075 15.70 39.06 30.12
CA GLU A 1075 16.05 37.89 29.29
C GLU A 1075 15.36 36.58 29.74
N ASP A 1076 14.47 36.67 30.74
CA ASP A 1076 13.70 35.55 31.27
C ASP A 1076 12.78 34.91 30.21
N THR A 1077 12.40 33.65 30.46
CA THR A 1077 11.41 32.98 29.63
C THR A 1077 9.99 33.24 30.13
N VAL A 1078 9.02 33.35 29.23
CA VAL A 1078 7.62 33.66 29.52
C VAL A 1078 6.77 32.41 29.29
N GLY A 1079 5.78 32.17 30.14
CA GLY A 1079 4.76 31.16 29.90
C GLY A 1079 3.47 31.44 30.66
N ILE A 1080 2.44 30.63 30.40
CA ILE A 1080 1.15 30.77 31.08
C ILE A 1080 1.31 30.25 32.52
N ALA A 1081 0.84 31.04 33.48
CA ALA A 1081 0.91 30.69 34.89
C ALA A 1081 -0.07 29.55 35.21
N HIS A 1082 0.42 28.49 35.85
CA HIS A 1082 -0.43 27.46 36.44
C HIS A 1082 -0.85 27.90 37.85
N PRO A 1083 -2.07 27.58 38.35
CA PRO A 1083 -2.49 27.99 39.71
C PRO A 1083 -1.52 27.59 40.82
N LEU A 1084 -0.88 26.43 40.70
CA LEU A 1084 0.16 25.98 41.65
C LEU A 1084 1.38 26.91 41.71
N HIS A 1085 1.68 27.66 40.65
CA HIS A 1085 2.78 28.62 40.64
C HIS A 1085 2.38 29.95 41.25
N LEU A 1086 1.10 30.33 41.15
CA LEU A 1086 0.58 31.60 41.70
C LEU A 1086 0.47 31.55 43.23
N GLY A 1087 0.23 30.36 43.80
CA GLY A 1087 0.22 30.19 45.26
C GLY A 1087 -0.75 31.16 45.95
N ALA A 1088 -0.22 32.01 46.83
CA ALA A 1088 -1.02 32.98 47.58
C ALA A 1088 -1.61 34.11 46.70
N ASP A 1089 -1.02 34.41 45.54
CA ASP A 1089 -1.46 35.48 44.66
C ASP A 1089 -2.67 35.07 43.80
N LEU A 1090 -3.08 33.80 43.83
CA LEU A 1090 -4.17 33.26 43.01
C LEU A 1090 -5.50 33.99 43.25
N ASP A 1091 -5.83 34.28 44.50
CA ASP A 1091 -7.07 34.97 44.88
C ASP A 1091 -7.06 36.42 44.38
N ALA A 1092 -5.92 37.12 44.54
CA ALA A 1092 -5.76 38.49 44.07
C ALA A 1092 -5.87 38.59 42.53
N TRP A 1093 -5.25 37.66 41.79
CA TRP A 1093 -5.42 37.59 40.34
C TRP A 1093 -6.87 37.31 39.91
N SER A 1094 -7.59 36.51 40.69
CA SER A 1094 -9.01 36.20 40.45
C SER A 1094 -9.89 37.44 40.64
N GLU A 1095 -9.60 38.27 41.65
CA GLU A 1095 -10.26 39.55 41.89
C GLU A 1095 -9.98 40.54 40.75
N VAL A 1096 -8.72 40.72 40.34
CA VAL A 1096 -8.35 41.59 39.20
C VAL A 1096 -9.11 41.21 37.92
N PHE A 1097 -9.18 39.92 37.59
CA PHE A 1097 -9.89 39.49 36.39
C PHE A 1097 -11.41 39.68 36.48
N ALA A 1098 -11.98 39.58 37.68
CA ALA A 1098 -13.39 39.86 37.92
C ALA A 1098 -13.70 41.36 37.78
N ASP A 1099 -12.87 42.24 38.34
CA ASP A 1099 -13.05 43.70 38.30
C ASP A 1099 -12.99 44.27 36.89
N TYR A 1100 -12.10 43.71 36.06
CA TYR A 1100 -11.98 44.07 34.64
C TYR A 1100 -12.95 43.30 33.72
N GLU A 1101 -13.87 42.50 34.27
CA GLU A 1101 -14.82 41.63 33.54
C GLU A 1101 -14.14 40.71 32.50
N ILE A 1102 -12.92 40.27 32.78
CA ILE A 1102 -12.10 39.45 31.87
C ILE A 1102 -12.50 37.99 32.00
N LEU A 1103 -13.28 37.50 31.04
CA LEU A 1103 -13.60 36.08 30.94
C LEU A 1103 -12.37 35.29 30.50
N GLN A 1104 -11.96 34.25 31.23
CA GLN A 1104 -10.83 33.41 30.80
C GLN A 1104 -11.21 32.49 29.62
N PRO A 1105 -10.31 32.30 28.64
CA PRO A 1105 -10.55 31.48 27.46
C PRO A 1105 -10.67 29.97 27.77
N PHE A 1106 -10.05 29.52 28.86
CA PHE A 1106 -10.17 28.19 29.47
C PHE A 1106 -9.98 28.34 30.99
N PRO A 1107 -10.37 27.34 31.81
CA PRO A 1107 -10.14 27.40 33.25
C PRO A 1107 -8.64 27.46 33.56
N GLN A 1108 -8.16 28.65 33.92
CA GLN A 1108 -6.81 28.89 34.42
C GLN A 1108 -6.88 29.15 35.93
N LEU A 1109 -7.39 30.31 36.37
CA LEU A 1109 -7.41 30.68 37.79
C LEU A 1109 -8.34 29.78 38.61
N GLY A 1110 -9.50 29.43 38.05
CA GLY A 1110 -10.46 28.49 38.66
C GLY A 1110 -10.18 27.02 38.35
N ARG A 1111 -8.95 26.63 38.00
CA ARG A 1111 -8.62 25.24 37.65
C ARG A 1111 -8.33 24.41 38.90
N ASP A 1112 -9.01 23.27 39.03
CA ASP A 1112 -8.81 22.31 40.12
C ASP A 1112 -7.33 21.86 40.22
N THR A 1113 -6.77 21.92 41.43
CA THR A 1113 -5.42 21.42 41.73
C THR A 1113 -5.47 20.18 42.62
N HIS A 1114 -4.55 19.25 42.40
CA HIS A 1114 -4.50 17.97 43.10
C HIS A 1114 -3.08 17.62 43.56
N HIS A 1115 -2.98 16.85 44.64
CA HIS A 1115 -1.70 16.43 45.21
C HIS A 1115 -1.67 14.91 45.48
N LEU A 1116 -0.47 14.34 45.43
CA LEU A 1116 -0.19 12.99 45.94
C LEU A 1116 -0.29 12.95 47.47
N THR A 1117 -0.71 11.81 48.00
CA THR A 1117 -0.51 11.48 49.42
C THR A 1117 0.96 11.12 49.68
N ASP A 1118 1.38 11.11 50.94
CA ASP A 1118 2.75 10.74 51.31
C ASP A 1118 3.08 9.28 50.97
N GLU A 1119 2.08 8.40 51.05
CA GLU A 1119 2.22 6.99 50.65
C GLU A 1119 2.43 6.86 49.14
N GLU A 1120 1.62 7.53 48.31
CA GLU A 1120 1.77 7.46 46.85
C GLU A 1120 3.05 8.13 46.35
N ARG A 1121 3.57 9.16 47.04
CA ARG A 1121 4.88 9.76 46.71
C ARG A 1121 6.02 8.72 46.76
N ALA A 1122 5.92 7.74 47.66
CA ALA A 1122 6.93 6.70 47.85
C ALA A 1122 6.76 5.49 46.90
N THR A 1123 5.67 5.42 46.13
CA THR A 1123 5.37 4.29 45.22
C THR A 1123 5.50 4.71 43.75
N HIS A 1124 5.37 3.73 42.86
CA HIS A 1124 5.26 3.93 41.41
C HIS A 1124 3.84 3.66 40.90
N THR A 1125 2.86 3.46 41.80
CA THR A 1125 1.49 3.06 41.46
C THR A 1125 0.46 3.98 42.11
N ILE A 1126 -0.67 4.21 41.43
CA ILE A 1126 -1.79 5.00 41.92
C ILE A 1126 -2.98 4.07 42.15
N THR A 1127 -3.29 3.78 43.41
CA THR A 1127 -4.32 2.81 43.78
C THR A 1127 -5.72 3.41 43.91
N ARG A 1128 -5.84 4.73 44.19
CA ARG A 1128 -7.12 5.39 44.50
C ARG A 1128 -8.17 5.37 43.37
N PHE A 1129 -7.76 5.07 42.14
CA PHE A 1129 -8.63 4.95 40.96
C PHE A 1129 -8.72 3.52 40.41
N ALA A 1130 -7.89 2.60 40.91
CA ALA A 1130 -7.86 1.21 40.46
C ALA A 1130 -9.18 0.49 40.80
N GLY A 1131 -9.59 -0.42 39.93
CA GLY A 1131 -10.83 -1.18 40.03
C GLY A 1131 -12.11 -0.44 39.62
N ARG A 1132 -12.05 0.85 39.27
CA ARG A 1132 -13.23 1.61 38.80
C ARG A 1132 -13.61 1.24 37.36
N THR A 1133 -14.90 1.17 37.10
CA THR A 1133 -15.47 0.99 35.76
C THR A 1133 -15.86 2.34 35.18
N VAL A 1134 -15.46 2.60 33.93
CA VAL A 1134 -15.69 3.87 33.23
C VAL A 1134 -16.18 3.62 31.81
N PRO A 1135 -16.96 4.53 31.20
CA PRO A 1135 -17.36 4.39 29.80
C PRO A 1135 -16.15 4.41 28.86
N THR A 1136 -16.09 3.49 27.89
CA THR A 1136 -15.00 3.39 26.89
C THR A 1136 -14.79 4.70 26.15
N VAL A 1137 -15.87 5.44 25.87
CA VAL A 1137 -15.81 6.76 25.22
C VAL A 1137 -15.07 7.81 26.06
N LYS A 1138 -15.09 7.73 27.40
CA LYS A 1138 -14.32 8.63 28.27
C LYS A 1138 -12.84 8.29 28.24
N VAL A 1139 -12.47 7.01 28.22
CA VAL A 1139 -11.07 6.55 28.05
C VAL A 1139 -10.50 7.04 26.73
N ILE A 1140 -11.26 6.90 25.63
CA ILE A 1140 -10.86 7.43 24.32
C ILE A 1140 -10.75 8.97 24.35
N GLY A 1141 -11.60 9.64 25.13
CA GLY A 1141 -11.57 11.08 25.31
C GLY A 1141 -10.26 11.62 25.89
N LEU A 1142 -9.52 10.81 26.66
CA LEU A 1142 -8.21 11.17 27.22
C LEU A 1142 -7.16 11.48 26.15
N GLU A 1143 -7.31 10.98 24.91
CA GLU A 1143 -6.38 11.30 23.82
C GLU A 1143 -6.27 12.81 23.56
N ARG A 1144 -7.33 13.58 23.88
CA ARG A 1144 -7.34 15.05 23.76
C ARG A 1144 -6.45 15.74 24.79
N ARG A 1145 -6.07 15.03 25.85
CA ARG A 1145 -5.25 15.52 26.98
C ARG A 1145 -3.82 14.94 26.95
N GLY A 1146 -3.43 14.32 25.83
CA GLY A 1146 -2.06 13.82 25.63
C GLY A 1146 -1.88 12.32 25.85
N TRP A 1147 -2.94 11.59 26.25
CA TRP A 1147 -2.89 10.14 26.38
C TRP A 1147 -2.82 9.43 25.03
N VAL A 1148 -2.22 8.24 25.02
CA VAL A 1148 -1.98 7.43 23.83
C VAL A 1148 -2.45 6.01 24.09
N ARG A 1149 -3.25 5.44 23.17
CA ARG A 1149 -3.66 4.03 23.25
C ARG A 1149 -2.50 3.09 22.92
N GLY A 1150 -2.46 1.97 23.64
CA GLY A 1150 -1.55 0.86 23.39
C GLY A 1150 -1.65 0.27 21.98
N ALA A 1151 -0.65 -0.50 21.57
CA ALA A 1151 -0.68 -1.21 20.30
C ALA A 1151 -1.74 -2.35 20.33
N PRO A 1152 -2.47 -2.60 19.23
CA PRO A 1152 -3.34 -3.77 19.11
C PRO A 1152 -2.59 -5.07 19.40
N GLN A 1153 -3.14 -5.92 20.26
CA GLN A 1153 -2.62 -7.26 20.58
C GLN A 1153 -3.43 -8.34 19.86
N ASP A 1154 -3.56 -9.53 20.45
CA ASP A 1154 -4.36 -10.63 19.93
C ASP A 1154 -5.81 -10.19 19.63
N ALA A 1155 -6.36 -10.70 18.52
CA ALA A 1155 -7.65 -10.26 17.96
C ALA A 1155 -7.77 -8.74 17.69
N GLY A 1156 -6.64 -8.01 17.70
CA GLY A 1156 -6.59 -6.58 17.48
C GLY A 1156 -6.95 -5.72 18.70
N VAL A 1157 -7.07 -6.27 19.90
CA VAL A 1157 -7.55 -5.51 21.08
C VAL A 1157 -6.45 -4.62 21.69
N GLN A 1158 -6.79 -3.38 22.07
CA GLN A 1158 -5.91 -2.44 22.79
C GLN A 1158 -6.22 -2.47 24.29
N CYS A 1159 -5.37 -3.09 25.11
CA CYS A 1159 -5.63 -3.35 26.53
C CYS A 1159 -5.06 -2.30 27.50
N TRP A 1160 -4.50 -1.19 27.01
CA TRP A 1160 -3.98 -0.11 27.86
C TRP A 1160 -3.99 1.24 27.16
N THR A 1161 -3.88 2.31 27.95
CA THR A 1161 -3.60 3.68 27.50
C THR A 1161 -2.52 4.29 28.38
N TYR A 1162 -1.67 5.16 27.84
CA TYR A 1162 -0.54 5.74 28.57
C TYR A 1162 -0.33 7.21 28.26
N LEU A 1163 0.20 7.96 29.23
CA LEU A 1163 0.58 9.36 29.12
C LEU A 1163 2.11 9.46 29.10
N PRO A 1164 2.72 9.93 28.02
CA PRO A 1164 4.14 10.29 28.00
C PRO A 1164 4.44 11.47 28.93
N ILE A 1165 5.53 11.35 29.69
CA ILE A 1165 6.05 12.36 30.62
C ILE A 1165 7.51 12.64 30.25
N ALA A 1166 8.05 13.79 30.68
CA ALA A 1166 9.45 14.15 30.50
C ALA A 1166 10.44 13.06 30.97
N ALA A 1167 11.66 13.08 30.42
CA ALA A 1167 12.74 12.12 30.69
C ALA A 1167 12.45 10.66 30.31
N GLY A 1168 11.64 10.43 29.27
CA GLY A 1168 11.38 9.08 28.73
C GLY A 1168 10.48 8.21 29.61
N ARG A 1169 9.69 8.82 30.49
CA ARG A 1169 8.79 8.12 31.42
C ARG A 1169 7.36 8.11 30.88
N THR A 1170 6.56 7.14 31.30
CA THR A 1170 5.14 7.05 30.96
C THR A 1170 4.31 6.68 32.18
N VAL A 1171 3.10 7.22 32.31
CA VAL A 1171 2.07 6.69 33.22
C VAL A 1171 1.08 5.87 32.43
N THR A 1172 0.89 4.60 32.80
CA THR A 1172 0.02 3.66 32.07
C THR A 1172 -1.22 3.30 32.89
N ILE A 1173 -2.35 3.17 32.21
CA ILE A 1173 -3.61 2.65 32.71
C ILE A 1173 -3.91 1.35 31.96
N SER A 1174 -4.02 0.24 32.70
CA SER A 1174 -4.47 -1.04 32.16
C SER A 1174 -6.01 -1.11 32.08
N LEU A 1175 -6.53 -1.68 30.99
CA LEU A 1175 -7.94 -1.73 30.64
C LEU A 1175 -8.40 -3.18 30.47
N ASP A 1176 -9.52 -3.52 31.08
CA ASP A 1176 -10.21 -4.80 30.92
C ASP A 1176 -11.68 -4.54 30.52
N PRO A 1177 -12.19 -5.07 29.39
CA PRO A 1177 -11.57 -6.03 28.46
C PRO A 1177 -10.62 -5.42 27.39
N GLY A 1178 -10.51 -4.09 27.30
CA GLY A 1178 -9.75 -3.39 26.26
C GLY A 1178 -10.63 -2.83 25.14
N ILE A 1179 -10.02 -2.21 24.12
CA ILE A 1179 -10.70 -1.48 23.04
C ILE A 1179 -10.40 -2.10 21.68
N ILE A 1180 -11.43 -2.41 20.88
CA ILE A 1180 -11.26 -2.89 19.49
C ILE A 1180 -11.11 -1.69 18.53
N PRO A 1181 -9.99 -1.56 17.80
CA PRO A 1181 -9.79 -0.56 16.77
C PRO A 1181 -10.87 -0.68 15.68
N GLY A 1182 -11.59 0.41 15.41
CA GLY A 1182 -12.67 0.45 14.44
C GLY A 1182 -14.05 0.17 15.02
N GLU A 1183 -14.14 -0.55 16.14
CA GLU A 1183 -15.39 -0.84 16.87
C GLU A 1183 -15.29 -0.49 18.37
N PRO A 1184 -15.03 0.79 18.73
CA PRO A 1184 -14.86 1.20 20.13
C PRO A 1184 -16.13 1.06 20.98
N ALA A 1185 -17.29 0.81 20.36
CA ALA A 1185 -18.56 0.59 21.03
C ALA A 1185 -18.83 -0.89 21.37
N TYR A 1186 -17.99 -1.83 20.89
CA TYR A 1186 -18.18 -3.27 21.11
C TYR A 1186 -18.24 -3.60 22.61
N TRP A 1187 -17.32 -3.01 23.39
CA TRP A 1187 -17.40 -2.99 24.85
C TRP A 1187 -17.60 -1.55 25.33
N PRO A 1188 -18.80 -1.18 25.80
CA PRO A 1188 -19.13 0.20 26.14
C PRO A 1188 -18.47 0.69 27.44
N GLU A 1189 -17.95 -0.22 28.27
CA GLU A 1189 -17.31 0.08 29.56
C GLU A 1189 -15.92 -0.58 29.66
N GLN A 1190 -15.04 0.04 30.43
CA GLN A 1190 -13.69 -0.44 30.75
C GLN A 1190 -13.46 -0.42 32.25
N LYS A 1191 -12.88 -1.47 32.80
CA LYS A 1191 -12.34 -1.47 34.15
C LYS A 1191 -10.88 -1.01 34.13
N LEU A 1192 -10.55 -0.03 34.97
CA LEU A 1192 -9.17 0.43 35.16
C LEU A 1192 -8.48 -0.52 36.14
N THR A 1193 -7.70 -1.50 35.69
CA THR A 1193 -7.16 -2.53 36.60
C THR A 1193 -6.01 -2.00 37.44
N ASP A 1194 -5.05 -1.33 36.79
CA ASP A 1194 -3.80 -0.88 37.38
C ASP A 1194 -3.37 0.45 36.76
N ILE A 1195 -2.73 1.30 37.57
CA ILE A 1195 -2.17 2.59 37.14
C ILE A 1195 -0.76 2.74 37.70
N TRP A 1196 0.25 2.90 36.83
CA TRP A 1196 1.65 2.92 37.26
C TRP A 1196 2.54 3.82 36.40
N LEU A 1197 3.65 4.27 36.98
CA LEU A 1197 4.75 4.97 36.35
C LEU A 1197 5.78 3.94 35.82
N SER A 1198 6.25 4.15 34.59
CA SER A 1198 7.19 3.28 33.88
C SER A 1198 8.27 4.11 33.17
N THR A 1199 9.43 3.50 32.93
CA THR A 1199 10.50 4.02 32.06
C THR A 1199 10.36 3.54 30.61
N ALA A 1200 9.28 2.80 30.29
CA ALA A 1200 8.98 2.38 28.92
C ALA A 1200 8.50 3.57 28.08
N THR A 1201 8.92 3.61 26.81
CA THR A 1201 8.59 4.69 25.87
C THR A 1201 7.16 4.66 25.34
N HIS A 1202 6.46 3.51 25.41
CA HIS A 1202 5.14 3.30 24.81
C HIS A 1202 4.09 2.65 25.74
N GLY A 1203 4.34 2.66 27.05
CA GLY A 1203 3.55 1.91 28.03
C GLY A 1203 3.60 0.38 27.82
N ASP A 1204 2.97 -0.38 28.72
CA ASP A 1204 2.88 -1.85 28.62
C ASP A 1204 1.49 -2.31 29.12
N TRP A 1205 1.04 -3.49 28.72
CA TRP A 1205 -0.25 -4.06 29.15
C TRP A 1205 -0.22 -4.61 30.58
N ARG A 1206 0.98 -4.79 31.16
CA ARG A 1206 1.17 -5.21 32.54
C ARG A 1206 2.20 -4.33 33.24
N PRO A 1207 2.03 -4.08 34.55
CA PRO A 1207 3.06 -3.43 35.34
C PRO A 1207 4.35 -4.27 35.33
N PRO A 1208 5.53 -3.66 35.18
CA PRO A 1208 6.80 -4.38 35.32
C PRO A 1208 6.95 -4.92 36.76
N ALA A 1209 7.80 -5.93 36.95
CA ALA A 1209 8.22 -6.31 38.29
C ALA A 1209 8.82 -5.07 39.00
N ALA A 1210 8.58 -4.93 40.30
CA ALA A 1210 9.02 -3.76 41.06
C ALA A 1210 10.54 -3.62 41.02
N ASN A 1211 11.06 -2.70 40.20
CA ASN A 1211 12.50 -2.51 40.04
C ASN A 1211 13.08 -1.35 40.88
N GLY A 1212 12.28 -0.75 41.77
CA GLY A 1212 12.78 0.19 42.80
C GLY A 1212 13.40 1.51 42.33
N GLU A 1213 13.55 1.77 41.03
CA GLU A 1213 14.35 2.89 40.51
C GLU A 1213 13.58 4.23 40.31
N VAL A 1214 12.23 4.24 40.27
CA VAL A 1214 11.45 5.48 40.01
C VAL A 1214 10.17 5.54 40.85
N THR A 1215 9.90 6.69 41.49
CA THR A 1215 8.68 6.95 42.28
C THR A 1215 7.89 8.15 41.75
N LEU A 1216 6.58 8.19 42.04
CA LEU A 1216 5.68 9.29 41.67
C LEU A 1216 6.08 10.63 42.30
N GLY A 1217 6.74 10.60 43.47
CA GLY A 1217 7.24 11.80 44.13
C GLY A 1217 8.36 12.53 43.39
N THR A 1218 8.98 11.90 42.38
CA THR A 1218 9.98 12.55 41.51
C THR A 1218 9.37 13.34 40.36
N LEU A 1219 8.05 13.29 40.18
CA LEU A 1219 7.34 14.03 39.14
C LEU A 1219 7.11 15.48 39.56
N ASP A 1220 7.12 16.37 38.57
CA ASP A 1220 6.78 17.77 38.76
C ASP A 1220 5.34 17.95 39.33
N PRO A 1221 5.10 18.87 40.28
CA PRO A 1221 3.79 19.07 40.91
C PRO A 1221 2.64 19.40 39.94
N VAL A 1222 2.90 20.14 38.86
CA VAL A 1222 1.91 20.45 37.82
C VAL A 1222 1.55 19.18 37.05
N VAL A 1223 2.55 18.38 36.66
CA VAL A 1223 2.33 17.10 35.97
C VAL A 1223 1.48 16.16 36.84
N VAL A 1224 1.78 16.10 38.14
CA VAL A 1224 1.02 15.33 39.13
C VAL A 1224 -0.43 15.83 39.23
N SER A 1225 -0.61 17.14 39.38
CA SER A 1225 -1.94 17.73 39.52
C SER A 1225 -2.83 17.44 38.30
N GLU A 1226 -2.27 17.59 37.09
CA GLU A 1226 -2.98 17.35 35.84
C GLU A 1226 -3.27 15.87 35.58
N LEU A 1227 -2.32 14.98 35.91
CA LEU A 1227 -2.55 13.52 35.90
C LEU A 1227 -3.71 13.13 36.82
N LEU A 1228 -3.71 13.63 38.06
CA LEU A 1228 -4.77 13.32 39.02
C LEU A 1228 -6.11 13.95 38.63
N ARG A 1229 -6.10 15.12 37.99
CA ARG A 1229 -7.29 15.75 37.41
C ARG A 1229 -7.89 14.89 36.30
N ASP A 1230 -7.06 14.38 35.39
CA ASP A 1230 -7.49 13.48 34.32
C ASP A 1230 -8.13 12.20 34.85
N LEU A 1231 -7.51 11.57 35.85
CA LEU A 1231 -8.05 10.38 36.49
C LEU A 1231 -9.33 10.67 37.28
N THR A 1232 -9.43 11.84 37.92
CA THR A 1232 -10.63 12.27 38.63
C THR A 1232 -11.79 12.50 37.66
N ASP A 1233 -11.57 13.20 36.54
CA ASP A 1233 -12.58 13.43 35.50
C ASP A 1233 -13.01 12.13 34.80
N LEU A 1234 -12.07 11.21 34.60
CA LEU A 1234 -12.34 9.89 34.01
C LEU A 1234 -13.28 9.06 34.89
N THR A 1235 -13.15 9.20 36.21
CA THR A 1235 -13.81 8.35 37.22
C THR A 1235 -14.98 9.02 37.96
N ARG A 1236 -15.30 10.27 37.62
CA ARG A 1236 -16.59 10.93 37.86
C ARG A 1236 -17.64 10.40 36.90
#